data_AF-A0A5N1IZW0-F1
#
_entry.id   AF-A0A5N1IZW0-F1
#
_cell.length_a   1.000
_cell.length_b   1.000
_cell.length_c   1.000
_cell.angle_alpha   90.00
_cell.angle_beta   90.00
_cell.angle_gamma   90.00
#
_symmetry.space_group_name_H-M   'P 1'
#
loop_
_entity.id
_entity.type
_entity.pdbx_description
1 polymer ?
#
loop_
_entity_poly.entity_id
_entity_poly.type
_entity_poly.pdbx_seq_one_letter_code
_entity_poly.pdbx_strand_id
1 'polypeptide(L)'
;MPIAGFFTRFSFLFLSYTVLAFTALAQSGSWQPAGADVSFPRTLLKANALPEVRQSLQESARKEIYQSVYAWALATPPATNSTDTDRRLRARAAKNVAFIRIIGLNYNLDTLNSAQKNDLETKAISLLDNLNPAVEAFWSYEKWQWRSKELIDYLIAYDLLRGAGVPEARLLTAKTNLQNFAGRLYSNGSGFVGSINNNHLFMTAAALGMAGVVLNDMTSTTVANQPQSWINIGMYNIDNAMWRNAGRQSEPGVVAGYAEGPYYFKYAMQNCLPFFRAFGNFLPDGTYSFTWNNTTRQIRNPFFDPNYDLLYQWITDITLPDGRLPALEDSYIDMAMPELALTGKAQFVKEFHPQNLEANQLRTLDAQLDGTVDLRANYLAANVNPLPKPEKALTSYPEAGNLVFRSGNGFAGNYLHVYGKKGLALTNSGGHNHGDAGSFTLYSQGQLLALDAGYLNYNRRGEVGNATNHNLVLVDGAGPLIGTSSAANDAAATIQHPFQTSGLSYGEVATAYSGASITRKTLSVRGEYYLMTDFISAAAPHNFTWQLHGFGLENGTSAQGTFTDNAANHEGIWQKNGVSLKAHVTATNGVSSYTKTTGIHETTYNQAESHTTFLVNKANVSQTQFLAALLPYTSPALTATTLPLSNMAGLVTASAQFTDVAFTQADTIMQTVTAATLPETLRSDASFTFYSEDISGELAQVFLQNGTTLVYGSEQLLKSSRRANISWEQLSKGEFEGYVSKPATLLVKADKRPNLVTGQNLSSWTYDAATKTLIATFSQPSDFQLRFAQDPLPVELVAFKAEKVSSGVKLTWQTASEKNNRSFQIQRSADARSWKTIGEKAGQGTTSAATAYHYHDVPDFSGLVYYRLKQLDLSGDFSYSDVQAVQFEMETITALHLYPNPIKDRVTLELMSDVPENVEIELRNVAGQTAFKQKHLLAKGLNSLQLELAGLPRGFYFVTLKSNSRTWQTKFVKQ
;
A
#
# COMPACT_ATOMS: atom_id res chain seq x y z
N MET A 1 15.21 55.18 -87.18
CA MET A 1 16.65 54.88 -87.05
C MET A 1 17.26 55.80 -86.01
N PRO A 2 18.40 55.43 -85.40
CA PRO A 2 18.95 54.09 -85.15
C PRO A 2 18.56 53.68 -83.70
N ILE A 3 19.25 52.90 -82.84
CA ILE A 3 20.43 52.01 -82.92
C ILE A 3 19.99 50.64 -82.32
N ALA A 4 20.71 49.56 -82.62
CA ALA A 4 20.42 48.20 -82.10
C ALA A 4 21.35 47.76 -80.96
N GLY A 5 20.92 46.73 -80.22
CA GLY A 5 21.82 45.75 -79.58
C GLY A 5 22.16 45.93 -78.09
N PHE A 6 21.52 45.13 -77.22
CA PHE A 6 22.18 43.92 -76.71
C PHE A 6 21.15 42.91 -76.16
N PHE A 7 21.46 41.62 -76.25
CA PHE A 7 20.65 40.53 -75.70
C PHE A 7 21.06 40.18 -74.26
N THR A 8 20.29 39.29 -73.61
CA THR A 8 20.70 38.50 -72.42
C THR A 8 21.15 39.26 -71.15
N ARG A 9 20.19 39.62 -70.27
CA ARG A 9 20.32 39.39 -68.80
C ARG A 9 19.05 39.58 -67.96
N PHE A 10 17.99 40.21 -68.47
CA PHE A 10 16.83 40.60 -67.65
C PHE A 10 15.73 39.54 -67.42
N SER A 11 15.75 38.39 -68.11
CA SER A 11 14.71 37.35 -67.97
C SER A 11 14.97 36.30 -66.88
N PHE A 12 16.10 36.36 -66.16
CA PHE A 12 16.51 35.34 -65.17
C PHE A 12 16.42 35.76 -63.69
N LEU A 13 16.29 37.07 -63.38
CA LEU A 13 16.15 37.54 -61.99
C LEU A 13 14.70 37.66 -61.52
N PHE A 14 13.72 37.87 -62.41
CA PHE A 14 12.31 37.99 -62.01
C PHE A 14 11.57 36.65 -61.86
N LEU A 15 12.16 35.56 -62.38
CA LEU A 15 11.65 34.19 -62.21
C LEU A 15 12.29 33.45 -61.02
N SER A 16 13.41 33.96 -60.48
CA SER A 16 14.12 33.36 -59.35
C SER A 16 13.65 33.89 -57.98
N TYR A 17 13.10 35.12 -57.92
CA TYR A 17 12.51 35.66 -56.68
C TYR A 17 11.02 35.33 -56.48
N THR A 18 10.30 34.92 -57.53
CA THR A 18 8.89 34.48 -57.43
C THR A 18 8.76 32.97 -57.17
N VAL A 19 9.77 32.17 -57.49
CA VAL A 19 9.81 30.72 -57.22
C VAL A 19 10.29 30.41 -55.77
N LEU A 20 10.95 31.35 -55.10
CA LEU A 20 11.38 31.22 -53.70
C LEU A 20 10.39 31.80 -52.66
N ALA A 21 9.22 32.27 -53.09
CA ALA A 21 8.22 32.90 -52.21
C ALA A 21 6.89 32.14 -52.07
N PHE A 22 6.64 31.09 -52.88
CA PHE A 22 5.33 30.39 -52.93
C PHE A 22 5.40 28.86 -52.91
N THR A 23 6.41 28.28 -52.24
CA THR A 23 6.42 26.86 -51.84
C THR A 23 6.00 26.64 -50.39
N ALA A 24 5.59 27.70 -49.66
CA ALA A 24 5.02 27.63 -48.31
C ALA A 24 3.51 27.28 -48.31
N LEU A 25 3.06 26.42 -49.22
CA LEU A 25 1.66 25.99 -49.32
C LEU A 25 1.40 24.77 -48.43
N ALA A 26 0.74 25.02 -47.29
CA ALA A 26 0.13 24.04 -46.39
C ALA A 26 1.04 22.90 -45.85
N GLN A 27 1.69 23.15 -44.71
CA GLN A 27 2.02 22.07 -43.76
C GLN A 27 0.70 21.49 -43.21
N SER A 28 0.17 20.46 -43.88
CA SER A 28 -1.15 19.89 -43.58
C SER A 28 -1.09 18.92 -42.39
N GLY A 29 -1.20 19.48 -41.19
CA GLY A 29 -1.65 18.78 -39.98
C GLY A 29 -0.59 18.01 -39.17
N SER A 30 0.70 18.17 -39.46
CA SER A 30 1.77 17.81 -38.53
C SER A 30 1.64 18.60 -37.22
N TRP A 31 2.08 18.03 -36.10
CA TRP A 31 2.00 18.65 -34.78
C TRP A 31 3.39 18.85 -34.16
N GLN A 32 3.94 20.06 -34.33
CA GLN A 32 5.26 20.46 -33.83
C GLN A 32 5.11 21.62 -32.83
N PRO A 33 4.63 21.36 -31.60
CA PRO A 33 4.47 22.39 -30.59
C PRO A 33 5.82 22.95 -30.12
N ALA A 34 5.85 24.24 -29.75
CA ALA A 34 7.06 24.88 -29.25
C ALA A 34 7.56 24.20 -27.96
N GLY A 35 8.88 23.96 -27.87
CA GLY A 35 9.50 23.26 -26.75
C GLY A 35 9.49 21.74 -26.83
N ALA A 36 9.03 21.14 -27.94
CA ALA A 36 9.01 19.69 -28.13
C ALA A 36 10.41 19.06 -28.22
N ASP A 37 10.64 17.99 -27.46
CA ASP A 37 11.79 17.10 -27.60
C ASP A 37 11.52 16.06 -28.69
N VAL A 38 12.03 16.33 -29.89
CA VAL A 38 11.89 15.47 -31.07
C VAL A 38 12.95 14.36 -31.15
N SER A 39 13.69 14.06 -30.08
CA SER A 39 14.62 12.92 -30.02
C SER A 39 13.89 11.57 -29.89
N PHE A 40 14.62 10.47 -30.09
CA PHE A 40 14.13 9.10 -29.91
C PHE A 40 15.10 8.32 -29.00
N PRO A 41 14.63 7.42 -28.13
CA PRO A 41 13.22 7.14 -27.82
C PRO A 41 12.61 8.26 -26.95
N ARG A 42 11.28 8.35 -26.92
CA ARG A 42 10.56 9.22 -25.98
C ARG A 42 9.33 8.58 -25.30
N THR A 43 8.90 7.39 -25.70
CA THR A 43 7.68 6.78 -25.15
C THR A 43 7.85 6.31 -23.71
N LEU A 44 8.59 5.21 -23.50
CA LEU A 44 8.79 4.62 -22.17
C LEU A 44 9.90 5.30 -21.36
N LEU A 45 10.95 5.77 -22.05
CA LEU A 45 12.14 6.38 -21.47
C LEU A 45 12.79 7.31 -22.51
N LYS A 46 13.74 8.14 -22.06
CA LYS A 46 14.67 8.88 -22.94
C LYS A 46 16.02 8.15 -23.01
N ALA A 47 16.79 8.43 -24.06
CA ALA A 47 18.08 7.76 -24.32
C ALA A 47 19.06 7.81 -23.13
N ASN A 48 19.06 8.89 -22.35
CA ASN A 48 19.93 9.07 -21.19
C ASN A 48 19.57 8.17 -19.98
N ALA A 49 18.35 7.64 -19.88
CA ALA A 49 17.94 6.74 -18.81
C ALA A 49 18.36 5.27 -19.05
N LEU A 50 18.78 4.91 -20.27
CA LEU A 50 19.16 3.54 -20.63
C LEU A 50 20.26 2.91 -19.74
N PRO A 51 21.30 3.62 -19.26
CA PRO A 51 22.30 3.04 -18.36
C PRO A 51 21.71 2.60 -17.02
N GLU A 52 20.89 3.45 -16.39
CA GLU A 52 20.27 3.17 -15.09
C GLU A 52 19.25 2.04 -15.18
N VAL A 53 18.43 2.01 -16.24
CA VAL A 53 17.51 0.90 -16.51
C VAL A 53 18.28 -0.41 -16.69
N ARG A 54 19.37 -0.42 -17.46
CA ARG A 54 20.23 -1.64 -17.63
C ARG A 54 20.86 -2.10 -16.31
N GLN A 55 21.21 -1.16 -15.44
CA GLN A 55 21.77 -1.46 -14.12
C GLN A 55 20.73 -2.08 -13.19
N SER A 56 19.51 -1.55 -13.14
CA SER A 56 18.46 -2.08 -12.26
C SER A 56 17.97 -3.48 -12.67
N LEU A 57 18.13 -3.89 -13.94
CA LEU A 57 17.87 -5.27 -14.35
C LEU A 57 18.76 -6.32 -13.64
N GLN A 58 19.83 -5.91 -12.94
CA GLN A 58 20.62 -6.83 -12.10
C GLN A 58 19.93 -7.17 -10.77
N GLU A 59 18.93 -6.39 -10.34
CA GLU A 59 18.07 -6.70 -9.18
C GLU A 59 17.20 -7.93 -9.48
N SER A 60 17.19 -8.97 -8.63
CA SER A 60 16.52 -10.25 -8.92
C SER A 60 15.07 -10.11 -9.38
N ALA A 61 14.27 -9.28 -8.70
CA ALA A 61 12.87 -9.07 -9.06
C ALA A 61 12.69 -8.38 -10.44
N ARG A 62 13.58 -7.44 -10.81
CA ARG A 62 13.59 -6.82 -12.14
C ARG A 62 14.12 -7.78 -13.20
N LYS A 63 15.08 -8.64 -12.85
CA LYS A 63 15.63 -9.69 -13.71
C LYS A 63 14.56 -10.72 -14.08
N GLU A 64 13.77 -11.20 -13.13
CA GLU A 64 12.68 -12.15 -13.35
C GLU A 64 11.63 -11.59 -14.32
N ILE A 65 11.18 -10.35 -14.10
CA ILE A 65 10.24 -9.66 -15.00
C ILE A 65 10.87 -9.46 -16.39
N TYR A 66 12.16 -9.10 -16.49
CA TYR A 66 12.85 -8.97 -17.77
C TYR A 66 12.98 -10.31 -18.51
N GLN A 67 13.27 -11.39 -17.80
CA GLN A 67 13.34 -12.75 -18.34
C GLN A 67 11.97 -13.23 -18.83
N SER A 68 10.88 -12.90 -18.12
CA SER A 68 9.50 -13.17 -18.56
C SER A 68 9.10 -12.35 -19.80
N VAL A 69 9.52 -11.08 -19.89
CA VAL A 69 9.41 -10.26 -21.12
C VAL A 69 10.24 -10.85 -22.27
N TYR A 70 11.45 -11.37 -22.00
CA TYR A 70 12.35 -11.96 -22.99
C TYR A 70 11.80 -13.28 -23.55
N ALA A 71 11.28 -14.16 -22.70
CA ALA A 71 10.61 -15.39 -23.13
C ALA A 71 9.40 -15.09 -24.03
N TRP A 72 8.56 -14.12 -23.63
CA TRP A 72 7.44 -13.63 -24.44
C TRP A 72 7.86 -13.02 -25.78
N ALA A 73 8.99 -12.32 -25.83
CA ALA A 73 9.50 -11.73 -27.07
C ALA A 73 10.11 -12.77 -28.02
N LEU A 74 10.64 -13.89 -27.51
CA LEU A 74 11.11 -15.00 -28.35
C LEU A 74 9.96 -15.81 -28.94
N ALA A 75 8.84 -15.97 -28.23
CA ALA A 75 7.68 -16.75 -28.66
C ALA A 75 7.22 -16.43 -30.10
N THR A 76 6.74 -17.44 -30.82
CA THR A 76 6.16 -17.27 -32.15
C THR A 76 4.83 -16.54 -32.03
N PRO A 77 4.69 -15.31 -32.56
CA PRO A 77 3.42 -14.60 -32.52
C PRO A 77 2.39 -15.29 -33.43
N PRO A 78 1.07 -15.16 -33.16
CA PRO A 78 0.03 -15.75 -34.00
C PRO A 78 0.21 -15.39 -35.48
N ALA A 79 0.13 -16.40 -36.36
CA ALA A 79 0.24 -16.21 -37.80
C ALA A 79 -0.95 -15.42 -38.36
N THR A 80 -2.13 -15.65 -37.80
CA THR A 80 -3.35 -14.85 -38.01
C THR A 80 -3.22 -13.43 -37.47
N ASN A 81 -4.02 -12.51 -37.99
CA ASN A 81 -3.99 -11.09 -37.62
C ASN A 81 -5.42 -10.49 -37.66
N SER A 82 -6.40 -11.31 -37.30
CA SER A 82 -7.83 -11.09 -37.52
C SER A 82 -8.65 -11.06 -36.22
N THR A 83 -8.25 -11.77 -35.17
CA THR A 83 -8.95 -11.76 -33.87
C THR A 83 -8.33 -10.74 -32.90
N ASP A 84 -9.11 -10.19 -31.97
CA ASP A 84 -8.61 -9.24 -30.97
C ASP A 84 -7.51 -9.82 -30.06
N THR A 85 -7.47 -11.15 -29.90
CA THR A 85 -6.39 -11.84 -29.20
C THR A 85 -5.14 -11.88 -30.07
N ASP A 86 -5.22 -12.36 -31.32
CA ASP A 86 -4.06 -12.41 -32.22
C ASP A 86 -3.40 -11.04 -32.40
N ARG A 87 -4.24 -10.03 -32.65
CA ARG A 87 -3.81 -8.67 -32.95
C ARG A 87 -3.10 -8.02 -31.74
N ARG A 88 -3.65 -8.19 -30.52
CA ARG A 88 -2.98 -7.78 -29.26
C ARG A 88 -1.68 -8.55 -28.99
N LEU A 89 -1.65 -9.87 -29.21
CA LEU A 89 -0.44 -10.67 -29.00
C LEU A 89 0.70 -10.28 -29.96
N ARG A 90 0.37 -9.94 -31.21
CA ARG A 90 1.34 -9.40 -32.19
C ARG A 90 1.86 -8.01 -31.80
N ALA A 91 0.99 -7.12 -31.32
CA ALA A 91 1.39 -5.79 -30.82
C ALA A 91 2.31 -5.88 -29.60
N ARG A 92 1.93 -6.72 -28.63
CA ARG A 92 2.72 -7.07 -27.44
C ARG A 92 4.10 -7.60 -27.82
N ALA A 93 4.17 -8.55 -28.77
CA ALA A 93 5.43 -9.08 -29.26
C ALA A 93 6.31 -7.99 -29.91
N ALA A 94 5.73 -7.11 -30.73
CA ALA A 94 6.46 -6.01 -31.35
C ALA A 94 7.10 -5.08 -30.29
N LYS A 95 6.32 -4.68 -29.27
CA LYS A 95 6.83 -3.88 -28.14
C LYS A 95 7.97 -4.57 -27.42
N ASN A 96 7.76 -5.82 -27.00
CA ASN A 96 8.71 -6.51 -26.13
C ASN A 96 10.03 -6.83 -26.87
N VAL A 97 9.96 -7.18 -28.16
CA VAL A 97 11.15 -7.35 -29.02
C VAL A 97 11.91 -6.01 -29.19
N ALA A 98 11.20 -4.90 -29.46
CA ALA A 98 11.82 -3.58 -29.58
C ALA A 98 12.44 -3.09 -28.26
N PHE A 99 11.80 -3.37 -27.13
CA PHE A 99 12.32 -3.08 -25.79
C PHE A 99 13.65 -3.83 -25.52
N ILE A 100 13.71 -5.13 -25.79
CA ILE A 100 14.96 -5.90 -25.65
C ILE A 100 16.04 -5.37 -26.60
N ARG A 101 15.67 -4.97 -27.82
CA ARG A 101 16.63 -4.41 -28.79
C ARG A 101 17.24 -3.08 -28.33
N ILE A 102 16.48 -2.18 -27.67
CA ILE A 102 17.03 -0.91 -27.16
C ILE A 102 17.73 -1.08 -25.79
N ILE A 103 17.23 -1.95 -24.91
CA ILE A 103 17.92 -2.35 -23.68
C ILE A 103 19.27 -3.00 -24.04
N GLY A 104 19.35 -3.76 -25.12
CA GLY A 104 20.62 -4.23 -25.67
C GLY A 104 21.23 -5.43 -24.94
N LEU A 105 20.45 -6.09 -24.07
CA LEU A 105 20.89 -7.24 -23.25
C LEU A 105 20.14 -8.53 -23.60
N ASN A 106 20.79 -9.69 -23.41
CA ASN A 106 20.19 -11.02 -23.58
C ASN A 106 19.47 -11.50 -22.30
N TYR A 107 18.93 -12.73 -22.32
CA TYR A 107 18.26 -13.37 -21.18
C TYR A 107 19.11 -13.46 -19.89
N ASN A 108 20.43 -13.59 -20.01
CA ASN A 108 21.37 -13.67 -18.91
C ASN A 108 21.84 -12.29 -18.40
N LEU A 109 21.50 -11.21 -19.14
CA LEU A 109 21.96 -9.83 -19.03
C LEU A 109 23.33 -9.53 -19.67
N ASP A 110 23.85 -10.39 -20.54
CA ASP A 110 25.02 -10.08 -21.38
C ASP A 110 24.65 -9.12 -22.52
N THR A 111 25.60 -8.35 -23.05
CA THR A 111 25.36 -7.47 -24.21
C THR A 111 25.04 -8.27 -25.48
N LEU A 112 23.95 -7.91 -26.17
CA LEU A 112 23.55 -8.55 -27.43
C LEU A 112 24.61 -8.38 -28.53
N ASN A 113 24.92 -9.46 -29.23
CA ASN A 113 25.79 -9.44 -30.40
C ASN A 113 25.06 -8.88 -31.65
N SER A 114 25.81 -8.65 -32.74
CA SER A 114 25.28 -8.03 -33.96
C SER A 114 24.19 -8.85 -34.66
N ALA A 115 24.27 -10.19 -34.63
CA ALA A 115 23.24 -11.05 -35.21
C ALA A 115 21.95 -10.95 -34.39
N GLN A 116 22.03 -11.12 -33.07
CA GLN A 116 20.87 -10.97 -32.17
C GLN A 116 20.18 -9.60 -32.31
N LYS A 117 20.96 -8.52 -32.45
CA LYS A 117 20.43 -7.17 -32.73
C LYS A 117 19.67 -7.11 -34.06
N ASN A 118 20.24 -7.67 -35.13
CA ASN A 118 19.60 -7.72 -36.44
C ASN A 118 18.32 -8.59 -36.44
N ASP A 119 18.32 -9.71 -35.73
CA ASP A 119 17.19 -10.65 -35.68
C ASP A 119 16.00 -10.05 -34.93
N LEU A 120 16.26 -9.37 -33.80
CA LEU A 120 15.25 -8.61 -33.06
C LEU A 120 14.69 -7.44 -33.88
N GLU A 121 15.55 -6.67 -34.56
CA GLU A 121 15.10 -5.63 -35.50
C GLU A 121 14.21 -6.22 -36.59
N THR A 122 14.64 -7.31 -37.24
CA THR A 122 13.91 -7.96 -38.33
C THR A 122 12.55 -8.49 -37.85
N LYS A 123 12.48 -9.09 -36.65
CA LYS A 123 11.22 -9.56 -36.06
C LYS A 123 10.27 -8.41 -35.72
N ALA A 124 10.77 -7.33 -35.12
CA ALA A 124 9.94 -6.16 -34.76
C ALA A 124 9.47 -5.36 -36.00
N ILE A 125 10.35 -5.14 -36.98
CA ILE A 125 9.99 -4.49 -38.25
C ILE A 125 8.94 -5.34 -38.99
N SER A 126 9.14 -6.65 -39.10
CA SER A 126 8.16 -7.55 -39.74
C SER A 126 6.78 -7.50 -39.06
N LEU A 127 6.73 -7.42 -37.73
CA LEU A 127 5.46 -7.27 -36.99
C LEU A 127 4.78 -5.92 -37.21
N LEU A 128 5.54 -4.83 -37.39
CA LEU A 128 5.01 -3.49 -37.68
C LEU A 128 4.56 -3.34 -39.15
N ASP A 129 5.35 -3.84 -40.09
CA ASP A 129 5.03 -3.82 -41.52
C ASP A 129 3.82 -4.71 -41.83
N ASN A 130 3.62 -5.77 -41.03
CA ASN A 130 2.45 -6.66 -41.08
C ASN A 130 1.48 -6.45 -39.91
N LEU A 131 1.36 -5.23 -39.37
CA LEU A 131 0.27 -4.87 -38.46
C LEU A 131 -1.05 -4.79 -39.23
N ASN A 132 -2.19 -4.95 -38.55
CA ASN A 132 -3.51 -4.76 -39.17
C ASN A 132 -4.01 -3.33 -38.89
N PRO A 133 -4.04 -2.41 -39.88
CA PRO A 133 -4.47 -1.03 -39.67
C PRO A 133 -5.98 -0.85 -39.85
N ALA A 134 -6.78 -1.91 -40.03
CA ALA A 134 -8.24 -1.76 -40.04
C ALA A 134 -8.76 -1.32 -38.66
N VAL A 135 -9.79 -0.49 -38.61
CA VAL A 135 -10.57 -0.30 -37.39
C VAL A 135 -12.03 -0.43 -37.80
N GLU A 136 -12.71 -1.41 -37.25
CA GLU A 136 -14.09 -1.71 -37.54
C GLU A 136 -15.00 -0.68 -36.85
N ALA A 137 -16.21 -0.45 -37.37
CA ALA A 137 -17.20 0.37 -36.69
C ALA A 137 -17.88 -0.46 -35.60
N PHE A 138 -17.46 -0.30 -34.34
CA PHE A 138 -17.94 -1.14 -33.24
C PHE A 138 -19.20 -0.57 -32.57
N TRP A 139 -20.28 -1.34 -32.62
CA TRP A 139 -21.48 -1.14 -31.80
C TRP A 139 -21.31 -1.60 -30.34
N SER A 140 -20.27 -2.41 -30.04
CA SER A 140 -19.93 -2.84 -28.68
C SER A 140 -18.78 -2.00 -28.11
N TYR A 141 -18.98 -1.53 -26.88
CA TYR A 141 -18.02 -0.76 -26.09
C TYR A 141 -16.67 -1.48 -25.92
N GLU A 142 -16.68 -2.80 -25.75
CA GLU A 142 -15.52 -3.61 -25.37
C GLU A 142 -14.41 -3.71 -26.44
N LYS A 143 -14.66 -3.27 -27.68
CA LYS A 143 -13.71 -3.45 -28.78
C LYS A 143 -12.75 -2.27 -28.96
N TRP A 144 -13.17 -1.07 -28.57
CA TRP A 144 -12.38 0.17 -28.70
C TRP A 144 -11.09 0.11 -27.88
N GLN A 145 -11.17 -0.33 -26.63
CA GLN A 145 -10.02 -0.54 -25.73
C GLN A 145 -8.93 -1.45 -26.34
N TRP A 146 -9.31 -2.53 -27.04
CA TRP A 146 -8.36 -3.49 -27.58
C TRP A 146 -7.60 -2.94 -28.80
N ARG A 147 -8.32 -2.35 -29.77
CA ARG A 147 -7.67 -1.64 -30.89
C ARG A 147 -6.78 -0.50 -30.40
N SER A 148 -7.18 0.18 -29.32
CA SER A 148 -6.42 1.27 -28.70
C SER A 148 -5.12 0.79 -28.04
N LYS A 149 -5.16 -0.34 -27.30
CA LYS A 149 -3.96 -0.92 -26.68
C LYS A 149 -2.96 -1.42 -27.72
N GLU A 150 -3.44 -2.05 -28.80
CA GLU A 150 -2.58 -2.44 -29.92
C GLU A 150 -1.83 -1.25 -30.52
N LEU A 151 -2.54 -0.16 -30.82
CA LEU A 151 -1.94 1.04 -31.39
C LEU A 151 -0.85 1.58 -30.46
N ILE A 152 -1.10 1.65 -29.15
CA ILE A 152 -0.09 2.05 -28.15
C ILE A 152 1.15 1.13 -28.18
N ASP A 153 0.97 -0.19 -28.14
CA ASP A 153 2.12 -1.12 -28.12
C ASP A 153 2.94 -1.07 -29.43
N TYR A 154 2.30 -0.94 -30.61
CA TYR A 154 3.02 -0.76 -31.88
C TYR A 154 3.70 0.62 -32.01
N LEU A 155 3.09 1.70 -31.50
CA LEU A 155 3.72 3.04 -31.47
C LEU A 155 4.95 3.06 -30.56
N ILE A 156 4.88 2.40 -29.40
CA ILE A 156 6.05 2.17 -28.54
C ILE A 156 7.11 1.37 -29.30
N ALA A 157 6.74 0.27 -29.97
CA ALA A 157 7.70 -0.52 -30.75
C ALA A 157 8.45 0.31 -31.80
N TYR A 158 7.74 1.18 -32.53
CA TYR A 158 8.32 2.11 -33.49
C TYR A 158 9.30 3.10 -32.84
N ASP A 159 8.88 3.78 -31.77
CA ASP A 159 9.71 4.75 -31.01
C ASP A 159 10.99 4.11 -30.44
N LEU A 160 10.89 2.91 -29.87
CA LEU A 160 12.04 2.19 -29.34
C LEU A 160 12.99 1.68 -30.44
N LEU A 161 12.50 1.32 -31.63
CA LEU A 161 13.38 0.99 -32.77
C LEU A 161 14.10 2.23 -33.31
N ARG A 162 13.43 3.38 -33.41
CA ARG A 162 14.08 4.67 -33.74
C ARG A 162 15.15 5.00 -32.70
N GLY A 163 14.84 4.84 -31.41
CA GLY A 163 15.77 5.03 -30.29
C GLY A 163 16.93 4.03 -30.25
N ALA A 164 16.74 2.83 -30.79
CA ALA A 164 17.79 1.82 -30.95
C ALA A 164 18.73 2.07 -32.16
N GLY A 165 18.53 3.17 -32.88
CA GLY A 165 19.32 3.60 -34.04
C GLY A 165 18.85 3.04 -35.38
N VAL A 166 17.65 2.45 -35.48
CA VAL A 166 17.13 1.94 -36.76
C VAL A 166 16.78 3.11 -37.69
N PRO A 167 17.38 3.20 -38.90
CA PRO A 167 17.09 4.30 -39.83
C PRO A 167 15.63 4.31 -40.29
N GLU A 168 15.06 5.51 -40.42
CA GLU A 168 13.65 5.70 -40.80
C GLU A 168 13.26 5.03 -42.13
N ALA A 169 14.20 4.95 -43.08
CA ALA A 169 13.99 4.24 -44.35
C ALA A 169 13.65 2.74 -44.18
N ARG A 170 14.09 2.09 -43.10
CA ARG A 170 13.72 0.70 -42.75
C ARG A 170 12.38 0.59 -41.99
N LEU A 171 11.74 1.72 -41.70
CA LEU A 171 10.50 1.83 -40.91
C LEU A 171 9.41 2.62 -41.64
N LEU A 172 9.57 2.90 -42.94
CA LEU A 172 8.64 3.73 -43.72
C LEU A 172 7.27 3.05 -43.89
N THR A 173 7.27 1.74 -44.14
CA THR A 173 6.04 0.91 -44.21
C THR A 173 5.33 0.90 -42.86
N ALA A 174 6.01 0.53 -41.77
CA ALA A 174 5.55 0.67 -40.40
C ALA A 174 4.94 2.05 -40.08
N LYS A 175 5.64 3.15 -40.39
CA LYS A 175 5.17 4.52 -40.13
C LYS A 175 3.86 4.83 -40.87
N THR A 176 3.77 4.40 -42.13
CA THR A 176 2.59 4.55 -42.99
C THR A 176 1.41 3.72 -42.47
N ASN A 177 1.66 2.48 -42.04
CA ASN A 177 0.65 1.61 -41.44
C ASN A 177 0.12 2.19 -40.11
N LEU A 178 1.01 2.75 -39.27
CA LEU A 178 0.64 3.40 -38.02
C LEU A 178 -0.20 4.67 -38.25
N GLN A 179 0.14 5.52 -39.22
CA GLN A 179 -0.71 6.66 -39.62
C GLN A 179 -2.10 6.20 -40.07
N ASN A 180 -2.17 5.14 -40.91
CA ASN A 180 -3.43 4.59 -41.38
C ASN A 180 -4.28 4.01 -40.24
N PHE A 181 -3.66 3.32 -39.27
CA PHE A 181 -4.33 2.79 -38.08
C PHE A 181 -4.86 3.93 -37.20
N ALA A 182 -4.02 4.88 -36.80
CA ALA A 182 -4.42 6.03 -35.99
C ALA A 182 -5.54 6.85 -36.64
N GLY A 183 -5.47 7.07 -37.97
CA GLY A 183 -6.50 7.81 -38.70
C GLY A 183 -7.82 7.07 -38.88
N ARG A 184 -7.82 5.74 -38.95
CA ARG A 184 -9.05 4.93 -38.89
C ARG A 184 -9.63 4.85 -37.49
N LEU A 185 -8.79 4.80 -36.45
CA LEU A 185 -9.23 4.88 -35.05
C LEU A 185 -9.89 6.25 -34.76
N TYR A 186 -9.30 7.34 -35.25
CA TYR A 186 -9.92 8.67 -35.21
C TYR A 186 -11.25 8.71 -35.98
N SER A 187 -11.26 8.23 -37.24
CA SER A 187 -12.45 8.31 -38.10
C SER A 187 -13.65 7.62 -37.47
N ASN A 188 -13.46 6.39 -36.97
CA ASN A 188 -14.56 5.56 -36.50
C ASN A 188 -14.82 5.75 -35.00
N GLY A 189 -13.80 6.07 -34.21
CA GLY A 189 -13.88 6.24 -32.76
C GLY A 189 -14.19 7.66 -32.27
N SER A 190 -14.15 8.67 -33.13
CA SER A 190 -14.39 10.07 -32.71
C SER A 190 -15.80 10.31 -32.13
N GLY A 191 -16.83 9.67 -32.69
CA GLY A 191 -18.19 9.71 -32.14
C GLY A 191 -18.34 8.95 -30.82
N PHE A 192 -17.49 7.95 -30.57
CA PHE A 192 -17.45 7.16 -29.32
C PHE A 192 -16.74 7.96 -28.21
N VAL A 193 -15.56 8.49 -28.49
CA VAL A 193 -14.76 9.33 -27.58
C VAL A 193 -15.47 10.64 -27.21
N GLY A 194 -16.48 11.07 -27.98
CA GLY A 194 -17.30 12.23 -27.68
C GLY A 194 -18.63 11.97 -26.97
N SER A 195 -19.03 10.72 -26.70
CA SER A 195 -20.41 10.38 -26.27
C SER A 195 -20.55 9.68 -24.91
N ILE A 196 -19.45 9.22 -24.30
CA ILE A 196 -19.43 8.58 -22.97
C ILE A 196 -18.41 9.25 -22.04
N ASN A 197 -18.43 8.93 -20.74
CA ASN A 197 -17.46 9.40 -19.76
C ASN A 197 -17.01 8.26 -18.84
N ASN A 198 -16.31 7.27 -19.40
CA ASN A 198 -15.88 6.06 -18.67
C ASN A 198 -14.49 5.60 -19.11
N ASN A 199 -13.98 4.55 -18.45
CA ASN A 199 -12.66 3.97 -18.66
C ASN A 199 -12.29 3.73 -20.16
N HIS A 200 -13.23 3.26 -21.00
CA HIS A 200 -12.99 3.04 -22.43
C HIS A 200 -12.70 4.32 -23.23
N LEU A 201 -13.29 5.46 -22.86
CA LEU A 201 -12.96 6.77 -23.47
C LEU A 201 -11.50 7.09 -23.23
N PHE A 202 -11.05 7.02 -21.98
CA PHE A 202 -9.68 7.34 -21.60
C PHE A 202 -8.68 6.43 -22.33
N MET A 203 -8.97 5.14 -22.40
CA MET A 203 -8.15 4.17 -23.14
C MET A 203 -8.01 4.50 -24.63
N THR A 204 -9.07 5.00 -25.26
CA THR A 204 -9.09 5.32 -26.70
C THR A 204 -8.48 6.69 -27.00
N ALA A 205 -8.81 7.69 -26.19
CA ALA A 205 -8.26 9.03 -26.27
C ALA A 205 -6.74 9.06 -26.03
N ALA A 206 -6.23 8.24 -25.08
CA ALA A 206 -4.80 8.10 -24.83
C ALA A 206 -4.05 7.44 -26.00
N ALA A 207 -4.67 6.53 -26.75
CA ALA A 207 -4.06 5.92 -27.93
C ALA A 207 -3.92 6.91 -29.10
N LEU A 208 -4.93 7.78 -29.29
CA LEU A 208 -4.87 8.88 -30.26
C LEU A 208 -3.86 9.96 -29.82
N GLY A 209 -3.79 10.27 -28.52
CA GLY A 209 -2.76 11.15 -27.97
C GLY A 209 -1.34 10.61 -28.19
N MET A 210 -1.12 9.32 -27.92
CA MET A 210 0.16 8.64 -28.18
C MET A 210 0.53 8.68 -29.67
N ALA A 211 -0.44 8.50 -30.58
CA ALA A 211 -0.21 8.62 -32.02
C ALA A 211 0.25 10.03 -32.41
N GLY A 212 -0.37 11.07 -31.83
CA GLY A 212 0.05 12.47 -32.01
C GLY A 212 1.49 12.72 -31.55
N VAL A 213 1.89 12.19 -30.38
CA VAL A 213 3.26 12.31 -29.85
C VAL A 213 4.29 11.57 -30.70
N VAL A 214 4.04 10.31 -31.06
CA VAL A 214 5.02 9.45 -31.74
C VAL A 214 5.17 9.78 -33.23
N LEU A 215 4.08 10.17 -33.90
CA LEU A 215 4.04 10.48 -35.33
C LEU A 215 3.89 11.99 -35.61
N ASN A 216 4.27 12.83 -34.65
CA ASN A 216 4.26 14.30 -34.65
C ASN A 216 4.69 14.98 -35.98
N ASP A 217 5.56 14.35 -36.76
CA ASP A 217 6.13 14.86 -38.01
C ASP A 217 5.35 14.46 -39.28
N MET A 218 4.37 13.55 -39.17
CA MET A 218 3.56 13.10 -40.31
C MET A 218 2.63 14.20 -40.80
N THR A 219 2.46 14.29 -42.11
CA THR A 219 1.53 15.21 -42.79
C THR A 219 0.45 14.41 -43.54
N SER A 220 -0.72 15.03 -43.75
CA SER A 220 -1.75 14.50 -44.64
C SER A 220 -2.77 15.58 -45.02
N THR A 221 -3.24 15.59 -46.26
CA THR A 221 -4.39 16.40 -46.66
C THR A 221 -5.71 15.91 -46.05
N THR A 222 -5.78 14.62 -45.70
CA THR A 222 -6.93 14.02 -45.00
C THR A 222 -6.86 14.35 -43.51
N VAL A 223 -7.79 15.18 -43.00
CA VAL A 223 -7.85 15.59 -41.59
C VAL A 223 -7.78 14.41 -40.61
N ALA A 224 -8.45 13.30 -40.92
CA ALA A 224 -8.40 12.11 -40.08
C ALA A 224 -7.00 11.49 -39.93
N ASN A 225 -6.08 11.73 -40.87
CA ASN A 225 -4.72 11.16 -40.87
C ASN A 225 -3.65 12.13 -40.33
N GLN A 226 -4.06 13.21 -39.65
CA GLN A 226 -3.18 14.27 -39.16
C GLN A 226 -2.86 14.09 -37.65
N PRO A 227 -1.57 14.11 -37.24
CA PRO A 227 -1.16 14.13 -35.83
C PRO A 227 -1.84 15.21 -35.00
N GLN A 228 -2.03 16.40 -35.58
CA GLN A 228 -2.72 17.52 -34.94
C GLN A 228 -4.18 17.18 -34.55
N SER A 229 -4.87 16.35 -35.35
CA SER A 229 -6.24 15.92 -35.08
C SER A 229 -6.29 14.86 -33.98
N TRP A 230 -5.35 13.91 -33.97
CA TRP A 230 -5.29 12.83 -32.97
C TRP A 230 -4.96 13.36 -31.57
N ILE A 231 -4.00 14.28 -31.45
CA ILE A 231 -3.66 14.87 -30.15
C ILE A 231 -4.79 15.77 -29.64
N ASN A 232 -5.47 16.51 -30.52
CA ASN A 232 -6.58 17.38 -30.16
C ASN A 232 -7.73 16.59 -29.55
N ILE A 233 -8.20 15.52 -30.22
CA ILE A 233 -9.27 14.68 -29.68
C ILE A 233 -8.82 13.93 -28.41
N GLY A 234 -7.57 13.47 -28.36
CA GLY A 234 -7.02 12.77 -27.21
C GLY A 234 -6.99 13.63 -25.95
N MET A 235 -6.26 14.76 -26.00
CA MET A 235 -6.12 15.66 -24.85
C MET A 235 -7.45 16.32 -24.45
N TYR A 236 -8.26 16.77 -25.43
CA TYR A 236 -9.53 17.43 -25.12
C TYR A 236 -10.50 16.51 -24.36
N ASN A 237 -10.63 15.24 -24.76
CA ASN A 237 -11.64 14.37 -24.16
C ASN A 237 -11.17 13.74 -22.83
N ILE A 238 -9.87 13.49 -22.65
CA ILE A 238 -9.30 13.13 -21.34
C ILE A 238 -9.57 14.25 -20.32
N ASP A 239 -9.25 15.50 -20.67
CA ASP A 239 -9.55 16.69 -19.85
C ASP A 239 -11.06 16.86 -19.58
N ASN A 240 -11.88 16.65 -20.61
CA ASN A 240 -13.32 16.84 -20.51
C ASN A 240 -13.98 15.83 -19.56
N ALA A 241 -13.67 14.54 -19.74
CA ALA A 241 -14.27 13.44 -18.98
C ALA A 241 -13.65 13.27 -17.59
N MET A 242 -12.41 13.70 -17.35
CA MET A 242 -11.83 13.67 -16.00
C MET A 242 -12.27 14.88 -15.17
N TRP A 243 -12.26 16.10 -15.73
CA TRP A 243 -12.29 17.33 -14.92
C TRP A 243 -13.41 18.34 -15.21
N ARG A 244 -14.01 18.39 -16.42
CA ARG A 244 -14.79 19.58 -16.82
C ARG A 244 -16.28 19.38 -17.09
N ASN A 245 -16.73 18.20 -17.52
CA ASN A 245 -18.15 18.01 -17.84
C ASN A 245 -18.98 17.58 -16.61
N ALA A 246 -20.30 17.47 -16.76
CA ALA A 246 -21.19 17.12 -15.67
C ALA A 246 -21.04 15.65 -15.22
N GLY A 247 -20.84 14.73 -16.17
CA GLY A 247 -20.58 13.30 -15.94
C GLY A 247 -19.10 12.99 -15.73
N ARG A 248 -18.32 13.92 -15.16
CA ARG A 248 -16.87 13.77 -14.97
C ARG A 248 -16.53 12.73 -13.91
N GLN A 249 -15.39 12.08 -14.11
CA GLN A 249 -14.94 10.97 -13.26
C GLN A 249 -14.25 11.39 -11.95
N SER A 250 -13.82 12.65 -11.82
CA SER A 250 -13.19 13.17 -10.60
C SER A 250 -13.43 14.68 -10.44
N GLU A 251 -12.98 15.27 -9.34
CA GLU A 251 -13.08 16.71 -9.06
C GLU A 251 -11.68 17.33 -8.93
N PRO A 252 -11.34 18.38 -9.69
CA PRO A 252 -10.03 19.01 -9.60
C PRO A 252 -9.82 19.73 -8.26
N GLY A 253 -8.57 19.79 -7.79
CA GLY A 253 -8.18 20.49 -6.57
C GLY A 253 -8.51 19.79 -5.25
N VAL A 254 -9.23 18.65 -5.26
CA VAL A 254 -9.57 17.86 -4.06
C VAL A 254 -9.30 16.37 -4.25
N VAL A 255 -9.22 15.62 -3.14
CA VAL A 255 -9.06 14.15 -3.18
C VAL A 255 -10.45 13.51 -3.31
N ALA A 256 -11.01 13.52 -4.52
CA ALA A 256 -12.34 13.00 -4.84
C ALA A 256 -12.35 11.59 -5.46
N GLY A 257 -11.18 10.99 -5.68
CA GLY A 257 -11.06 9.64 -6.27
C GLY A 257 -11.60 9.55 -7.70
N TYR A 258 -11.98 8.34 -8.11
CA TYR A 258 -12.47 8.04 -9.46
C TYR A 258 -13.84 7.33 -9.39
N ALA A 259 -14.86 7.82 -10.10
CA ALA A 259 -16.24 7.43 -9.86
C ALA A 259 -16.54 5.94 -10.16
N GLU A 260 -15.91 5.33 -11.16
CA GLU A 260 -16.03 3.88 -11.45
C GLU A 260 -15.26 2.97 -10.47
N GLY A 261 -14.57 3.53 -9.46
CA GLY A 261 -13.88 2.77 -8.41
C GLY A 261 -12.40 2.41 -8.68
N PRO A 262 -11.72 1.78 -7.70
CA PRO A 262 -10.27 1.52 -7.72
C PRO A 262 -9.76 0.73 -8.94
N TYR A 263 -10.41 -0.39 -9.29
CA TYR A 263 -9.96 -1.21 -10.42
C TYR A 263 -10.19 -0.53 -11.77
N TYR A 264 -11.33 0.13 -11.98
CA TYR A 264 -11.58 0.84 -13.24
C TYR A 264 -10.70 2.09 -13.40
N PHE A 265 -10.26 2.72 -12.30
CA PHE A 265 -9.16 3.69 -12.36
C PHE A 265 -7.85 3.05 -12.85
N LYS A 266 -7.39 1.95 -12.24
CA LYS A 266 -6.22 1.18 -12.71
C LYS A 266 -6.35 0.89 -14.20
N TYR A 267 -7.51 0.37 -14.62
CA TYR A 267 -7.78 -0.06 -16.00
C TYR A 267 -7.73 1.09 -17.02
N ALA A 268 -8.36 2.23 -16.73
CA ALA A 268 -8.23 3.45 -17.55
C ALA A 268 -6.76 3.93 -17.64
N MET A 269 -6.04 3.86 -16.52
CA MET A 269 -4.64 4.27 -16.41
C MET A 269 -3.66 3.36 -17.15
N GLN A 270 -4.01 2.10 -17.47
CA GLN A 270 -3.16 1.19 -18.24
C GLN A 270 -2.85 1.69 -19.67
N ASN A 271 -3.70 2.56 -20.24
CA ASN A 271 -3.41 3.29 -21.48
C ASN A 271 -2.97 4.74 -21.22
N CYS A 272 -3.52 5.41 -20.21
CA CYS A 272 -3.19 6.81 -19.94
C CYS A 272 -1.77 7.00 -19.41
N LEU A 273 -1.29 6.20 -18.46
CA LEU A 273 0.06 6.36 -17.89
C LEU A 273 1.19 6.21 -18.93
N PRO A 274 1.16 5.24 -19.87
CA PRO A 274 2.10 5.21 -20.99
C PRO A 274 2.05 6.48 -21.85
N PHE A 275 0.85 6.99 -22.15
CA PHE A 275 0.69 8.22 -22.92
C PHE A 275 1.19 9.46 -22.16
N PHE A 276 0.84 9.61 -20.88
CA PHE A 276 1.27 10.73 -20.04
C PHE A 276 2.79 10.76 -19.90
N ARG A 277 3.43 9.60 -19.68
CA ARG A 277 4.90 9.51 -19.64
C ARG A 277 5.53 9.88 -20.98
N ALA A 278 4.99 9.41 -22.10
CA ALA A 278 5.45 9.80 -23.44
C ALA A 278 5.27 11.31 -23.70
N PHE A 279 4.17 11.89 -23.26
CA PHE A 279 3.86 13.31 -23.40
C PHE A 279 4.73 14.18 -22.48
N GLY A 280 5.04 13.74 -21.24
CA GLY A 280 5.99 14.39 -20.33
C GLY A 280 7.45 14.27 -20.76
N ASN A 281 7.79 13.24 -21.54
CA ASN A 281 9.06 13.16 -22.25
C ASN A 281 9.10 14.11 -23.47
N PHE A 282 8.02 14.18 -24.24
CA PHE A 282 7.94 14.97 -25.48
C PHE A 282 7.80 16.48 -25.23
N LEU A 283 7.09 16.90 -24.18
CA LEU A 283 6.84 18.29 -23.83
C LEU A 283 7.14 18.56 -22.35
N PRO A 284 7.70 19.74 -21.99
CA PRO A 284 7.87 20.13 -20.60
C PRO A 284 6.54 20.39 -19.90
N ASP A 285 6.59 20.62 -18.59
CA ASP A 285 5.47 21.19 -17.85
C ASP A 285 5.07 22.55 -18.46
N GLY A 286 3.77 22.79 -18.47
CA GLY A 286 3.16 23.87 -19.24
C GLY A 286 1.73 23.53 -19.63
N THR A 287 1.06 24.54 -20.17
CA THR A 287 -0.34 24.48 -20.60
C THR A 287 -0.40 24.74 -22.10
N TYR A 288 -1.07 23.85 -22.83
CA TYR A 288 -1.06 23.82 -24.29
C TYR A 288 -2.48 23.89 -24.85
N SER A 289 -2.61 24.39 -26.08
CA SER A 289 -3.89 24.61 -26.76
C SER A 289 -4.30 23.37 -27.56
N PHE A 290 -5.50 22.86 -27.30
CA PHE A 290 -6.10 21.73 -28.04
C PHE A 290 -7.52 22.07 -28.49
N THR A 291 -7.83 21.82 -29.77
CA THR A 291 -9.10 22.24 -30.39
C THR A 291 -9.91 21.05 -30.89
N TRP A 292 -11.09 20.84 -30.29
CA TRP A 292 -12.04 19.79 -30.68
C TRP A 292 -13.44 20.38 -30.82
N ASN A 293 -14.20 19.98 -31.86
CA ASN A 293 -15.54 20.49 -32.16
C ASN A 293 -15.64 22.03 -32.04
N ASN A 294 -14.76 22.74 -32.74
CA ASN A 294 -14.59 24.21 -32.75
C ASN A 294 -14.31 24.86 -31.37
N THR A 295 -14.06 24.06 -30.33
CA THR A 295 -13.77 24.52 -28.96
C THR A 295 -12.31 24.32 -28.64
N THR A 296 -11.57 25.42 -28.43
CA THR A 296 -10.17 25.36 -27.98
C THR A 296 -10.09 25.39 -26.45
N ARG A 297 -9.32 24.48 -25.85
CA ARG A 297 -9.01 24.46 -24.42
C ARG A 297 -7.52 24.64 -24.20
N GLN A 298 -7.21 25.37 -23.12
CA GLN A 298 -5.89 25.33 -22.50
C GLN A 298 -5.89 24.16 -21.50
N ILE A 299 -4.98 23.19 -21.69
CA ILE A 299 -4.89 21.95 -20.90
C ILE A 299 -3.44 21.76 -20.47
N ARG A 300 -3.21 21.46 -19.18
CA ARG A 300 -1.85 21.22 -18.65
C ARG A 300 -1.32 19.86 -19.10
N ASN A 301 0.00 19.73 -19.18
CA ASN A 301 0.67 18.45 -19.36
C ASN A 301 0.30 17.49 -18.20
N PRO A 302 -0.40 16.36 -18.46
CA PRO A 302 -0.98 15.51 -17.42
C PRO A 302 0.07 14.75 -16.58
N PHE A 303 1.32 14.69 -17.04
CA PHE A 303 2.44 14.14 -16.28
C PHE A 303 2.86 15.05 -15.10
N PHE A 304 2.66 16.37 -15.26
CA PHE A 304 3.04 17.41 -14.29
C PHE A 304 1.82 18.10 -13.64
N ASP A 305 0.60 17.67 -13.96
CA ASP A 305 -0.63 18.27 -13.44
C ASP A 305 -0.95 17.73 -12.03
N PRO A 306 -1.03 18.59 -10.99
CA PRO A 306 -1.28 18.17 -9.61
C PRO A 306 -2.66 17.54 -9.40
N ASN A 307 -3.63 17.72 -10.31
CA ASN A 307 -4.92 17.05 -10.19
C ASN A 307 -4.77 15.52 -10.38
N TYR A 308 -3.86 15.07 -11.24
CA TYR A 308 -3.52 13.65 -11.33
C TYR A 308 -2.72 13.18 -10.10
N ASP A 309 -1.89 14.03 -9.51
CA ASP A 309 -1.21 13.69 -8.25
C ASP A 309 -2.18 13.54 -7.08
N LEU A 310 -3.35 14.20 -7.08
CA LEU A 310 -4.43 13.94 -6.12
C LEU A 310 -5.11 12.57 -6.36
N LEU A 311 -5.26 12.13 -7.60
CA LEU A 311 -5.74 10.78 -7.94
C LEU A 311 -4.72 9.69 -7.57
N TYR A 312 -3.43 9.92 -7.80
CA TYR A 312 -2.36 9.00 -7.39
C TYR A 312 -2.24 8.95 -5.87
N GLN A 313 -2.35 10.10 -5.19
CA GLN A 313 -2.38 10.19 -3.72
C GLN A 313 -3.62 9.49 -3.13
N TRP A 314 -4.79 9.57 -3.78
CA TRP A 314 -6.00 8.82 -3.39
C TRP A 314 -5.75 7.30 -3.44
N ILE A 315 -5.45 6.76 -4.61
CA ILE A 315 -5.33 5.30 -4.80
C ILE A 315 -4.23 4.71 -3.90
N THR A 316 -3.14 5.48 -3.68
CA THR A 316 -2.01 5.12 -2.82
C THR A 316 -2.35 5.12 -1.33
N ASP A 317 -3.17 6.07 -0.85
CA ASP A 317 -3.54 6.16 0.57
C ASP A 317 -4.68 5.22 0.98
N ILE A 318 -5.33 4.53 0.03
CA ILE A 318 -6.38 3.53 0.31
C ILE A 318 -5.93 2.07 0.20
N THR A 319 -4.72 1.78 -0.29
CA THR A 319 -4.23 0.39 -0.44
C THR A 319 -4.23 -0.39 0.86
N LEU A 320 -4.45 -1.71 0.76
CA LEU A 320 -4.19 -2.66 1.84
C LEU A 320 -2.69 -2.62 2.23
N PRO A 321 -2.32 -3.03 3.46
CA PRO A 321 -0.92 -3.09 3.89
C PRO A 321 0.00 -3.96 3.03
N ASP A 322 -0.53 -4.92 2.28
CA ASP A 322 0.23 -5.73 1.31
C ASP A 322 0.38 -5.09 -0.09
N GLY A 323 -0.11 -3.87 -0.30
CA GLY A 323 -0.02 -3.14 -1.56
C GLY A 323 -1.14 -3.42 -2.55
N ARG A 324 -2.11 -4.29 -2.22
CA ARG A 324 -3.32 -4.47 -3.03
C ARG A 324 -4.28 -3.29 -2.92
N LEU A 325 -5.14 -3.16 -3.92
CA LEU A 325 -6.30 -2.28 -3.87
C LEU A 325 -7.36 -2.86 -2.93
N PRO A 326 -8.15 -2.04 -2.22
CA PRO A 326 -9.36 -2.51 -1.56
C PRO A 326 -10.42 -2.83 -2.62
N ALA A 327 -11.16 -3.92 -2.41
CA ALA A 327 -12.14 -4.47 -3.36
C ALA A 327 -13.51 -3.76 -3.25
N LEU A 328 -13.48 -2.44 -3.38
CA LEU A 328 -14.66 -1.57 -3.39
C LEU A 328 -15.19 -1.46 -4.82
N GLU A 329 -16.51 -1.40 -4.99
CA GLU A 329 -17.17 -1.39 -6.30
C GLU A 329 -16.79 -2.62 -7.16
N ASP A 330 -16.89 -2.52 -8.49
CA ASP A 330 -16.35 -3.51 -9.44
C ASP A 330 -14.79 -3.60 -9.39
N SER A 331 -14.21 -4.01 -8.26
CA SER A 331 -12.77 -4.21 -8.05
C SER A 331 -12.44 -5.61 -7.50
N TYR A 332 -11.43 -6.26 -8.09
CA TYR A 332 -11.00 -7.62 -7.69
C TYR A 332 -10.19 -7.64 -6.39
N ILE A 333 -10.34 -8.68 -5.56
CA ILE A 333 -9.64 -8.82 -4.27
C ILE A 333 -8.12 -8.99 -4.39
N ASP A 334 -7.57 -9.54 -5.48
CA ASP A 334 -6.14 -9.85 -5.61
C ASP A 334 -5.31 -8.85 -6.43
N MET A 335 -5.90 -7.74 -6.88
CA MET A 335 -5.21 -6.72 -7.70
C MET A 335 -4.37 -5.72 -6.89
N ALA A 336 -3.19 -5.37 -7.41
CA ALA A 336 -2.37 -4.23 -7.00
C ALA A 336 -2.20 -3.23 -8.17
N MET A 337 -1.60 -2.05 -7.94
CA MET A 337 -1.36 -1.05 -9.00
C MET A 337 0.13 -0.65 -9.17
N PRO A 338 1.02 -1.60 -9.53
CA PRO A 338 2.43 -1.29 -9.83
C PRO A 338 2.60 -0.34 -11.04
N GLU A 339 1.57 -0.17 -11.87
CA GLU A 339 1.56 0.81 -12.98
C GLU A 339 1.88 2.24 -12.54
N LEU A 340 1.66 2.61 -11.27
CA LEU A 340 1.96 3.95 -10.74
C LEU A 340 3.46 4.31 -10.86
N ALA A 341 4.36 3.34 -11.04
CA ALA A 341 5.77 3.60 -11.36
C ALA A 341 5.94 4.45 -12.64
N LEU A 342 5.02 4.34 -13.62
CA LEU A 342 5.10 5.11 -14.87
C LEU A 342 5.01 6.63 -14.64
N THR A 343 4.42 7.09 -13.52
CA THR A 343 4.34 8.51 -13.14
C THR A 343 5.72 9.17 -12.93
N GLY A 344 6.78 8.38 -12.70
CA GLY A 344 8.09 8.90 -12.29
C GLY A 344 8.15 9.35 -10.82
N LYS A 345 7.05 9.24 -10.05
CA LYS A 345 6.89 9.83 -8.72
C LYS A 345 6.85 8.74 -7.65
N ALA A 346 8.01 8.47 -7.04
CA ALA A 346 8.23 7.34 -6.15
C ALA A 346 7.30 7.30 -4.91
N GLN A 347 6.77 8.45 -4.46
CA GLN A 347 5.83 8.54 -3.35
C GLN A 347 4.43 7.93 -3.64
N PHE A 348 4.15 7.56 -4.89
CA PHE A 348 2.91 6.88 -5.31
C PHE A 348 3.13 5.40 -5.65
N VAL A 349 4.34 4.87 -5.49
CA VAL A 349 4.63 3.45 -5.74
C VAL A 349 4.69 2.74 -4.39
N LYS A 350 3.74 1.83 -4.14
CA LYS A 350 3.75 0.93 -2.98
C LYS A 350 4.60 -0.31 -3.26
N GLU A 351 5.15 -0.90 -2.20
CA GLU A 351 5.63 -2.28 -2.23
C GLU A 351 4.44 -3.26 -2.35
N PHE A 352 4.68 -4.46 -2.88
CA PHE A 352 3.69 -5.52 -3.00
C PHE A 352 4.17 -6.75 -2.23
N HIS A 353 3.35 -7.25 -1.31
CA HIS A 353 3.72 -8.29 -0.34
C HIS A 353 2.86 -9.55 -0.54
N PRO A 354 3.17 -10.39 -1.55
CA PRO A 354 2.32 -11.53 -1.94
C PRO A 354 2.46 -12.77 -1.05
N GLN A 355 3.16 -12.71 0.08
CA GLN A 355 3.54 -13.89 0.88
C GLN A 355 2.34 -14.70 1.39
N ASN A 356 1.18 -14.04 1.54
CA ASN A 356 -0.07 -14.62 2.04
C ASN A 356 -1.12 -14.86 0.94
N LEU A 357 -0.76 -14.66 -0.34
CA LEU A 357 -1.64 -14.92 -1.47
C LEU A 357 -1.50 -16.38 -1.96
N GLU A 358 -2.64 -17.01 -2.20
CA GLU A 358 -2.77 -18.40 -2.58
C GLU A 358 -2.24 -18.65 -4.01
N ALA A 359 -1.94 -19.91 -4.34
CA ALA A 359 -1.24 -20.25 -5.59
C ALA A 359 -2.01 -19.96 -6.89
N ASN A 360 -3.32 -19.73 -6.79
CA ASN A 360 -4.27 -19.39 -7.84
C ASN A 360 -4.53 -17.87 -7.96
N GLN A 361 -4.09 -17.05 -7.00
CA GLN A 361 -4.21 -15.59 -7.03
C GLN A 361 -3.02 -14.94 -7.77
N LEU A 362 -3.11 -13.65 -8.09
CA LEU A 362 -2.08 -12.82 -8.75
C LEU A 362 -0.86 -12.51 -7.85
N ARG A 363 -0.26 -13.55 -7.26
CA ARG A 363 0.79 -13.51 -6.22
C ARG A 363 2.21 -13.17 -6.70
N THR A 364 2.39 -12.56 -7.87
CA THR A 364 3.71 -12.07 -8.33
C THR A 364 3.60 -10.73 -9.04
N LEU A 365 4.64 -9.92 -8.96
CA LEU A 365 4.70 -8.63 -9.67
C LEU A 365 4.68 -8.82 -11.20
N ASP A 366 5.20 -9.94 -11.72
CA ASP A 366 5.08 -10.30 -13.15
C ASP A 366 3.62 -10.53 -13.54
N ALA A 367 2.83 -11.25 -12.72
CA ALA A 367 1.41 -11.49 -12.97
C ALA A 367 0.56 -10.22 -12.83
N GLN A 368 0.83 -9.36 -11.84
CA GLN A 368 0.17 -8.06 -11.68
C GLN A 368 0.38 -7.12 -12.89
N LEU A 369 1.51 -7.26 -13.58
CA LEU A 369 1.89 -6.50 -14.79
C LEU A 369 1.58 -7.24 -16.10
N ASP A 370 1.04 -8.46 -16.03
CA ASP A 370 0.63 -9.32 -17.17
C ASP A 370 -0.80 -9.89 -17.00
N GLY A 371 -1.65 -9.16 -16.29
CA GLY A 371 -3.08 -9.48 -16.18
C GLY A 371 -3.83 -9.08 -17.45
N THR A 372 -4.63 -8.01 -17.37
CA THR A 372 -5.49 -7.58 -18.50
C THR A 372 -4.68 -7.11 -19.72
N VAL A 373 -3.48 -6.57 -19.51
CA VAL A 373 -2.52 -6.14 -20.55
C VAL A 373 -1.06 -6.23 -20.05
N ASP A 374 -0.11 -6.51 -20.95
CA ASP A 374 1.33 -6.49 -20.62
C ASP A 374 1.85 -5.04 -20.50
N LEU A 375 2.30 -4.69 -19.29
CA LEU A 375 2.96 -3.43 -18.95
C LEU A 375 4.35 -3.62 -18.33
N ARG A 376 4.93 -4.83 -18.40
CA ARG A 376 6.21 -5.15 -17.76
C ARG A 376 7.39 -4.39 -18.35
N ALA A 377 7.45 -4.32 -19.69
CA ALA A 377 8.41 -3.45 -20.39
C ALA A 377 8.26 -1.98 -19.98
N ASN A 378 7.02 -1.52 -19.74
CA ASN A 378 6.74 -0.16 -19.28
C ASN A 378 7.21 0.07 -17.83
N TYR A 379 7.00 -0.88 -16.93
CA TYR A 379 7.45 -0.83 -15.52
C TYR A 379 8.98 -0.88 -15.40
N LEU A 380 9.64 -1.76 -16.15
CA LEU A 380 11.11 -1.82 -16.19
C LEU A 380 11.72 -0.52 -16.74
N ALA A 381 11.15 0.02 -17.82
CA ALA A 381 11.54 1.31 -18.37
C ALA A 381 11.19 2.52 -17.47
N ALA A 382 10.24 2.36 -16.54
CA ALA A 382 9.88 3.41 -15.61
C ALA A 382 11.01 3.69 -14.60
N ASN A 383 11.69 2.62 -14.16
CA ASN A 383 12.80 2.59 -13.21
C ASN A 383 12.57 3.36 -11.89
N VAL A 384 11.31 3.40 -11.44
CA VAL A 384 10.96 3.92 -10.11
C VAL A 384 10.96 2.77 -9.11
N ASN A 385 11.56 2.99 -7.94
CA ASN A 385 11.43 2.14 -6.76
C ASN A 385 10.45 2.78 -5.77
N PRO A 386 9.73 2.01 -4.94
CA PRO A 386 8.93 2.53 -3.83
C PRO A 386 9.73 3.43 -2.89
N LEU A 387 9.06 4.44 -2.32
CA LEU A 387 9.55 5.16 -1.14
C LEU A 387 8.76 4.73 0.09
N PRO A 388 9.41 4.26 1.18
CA PRO A 388 8.76 4.03 2.45
C PRO A 388 8.10 5.31 2.97
N LYS A 389 6.76 5.32 2.97
CA LYS A 389 5.91 6.41 3.46
C LYS A 389 5.23 5.93 4.74
N PRO A 390 5.39 6.62 5.89
CA PRO A 390 4.60 6.32 7.08
C PRO A 390 3.11 6.41 6.75
N GLU A 391 2.37 5.34 7.05
CA GLU A 391 0.91 5.35 6.86
C GLU A 391 0.26 6.25 7.91
N LYS A 392 -0.82 6.95 7.53
CA LYS A 392 -1.63 7.70 8.50
C LYS A 392 -2.47 6.73 9.31
N ALA A 393 -2.53 6.92 10.63
CA ALA A 393 -3.43 6.17 11.51
C ALA A 393 -4.90 6.40 11.14
N LEU A 394 -5.25 7.61 10.69
CA LEU A 394 -6.53 7.91 10.06
C LEU A 394 -6.34 8.61 8.70
N THR A 395 -6.92 8.03 7.66
CA THR A 395 -7.14 8.66 6.35
C THR A 395 -8.64 8.92 6.19
N SER A 396 -9.02 10.15 5.84
CA SER A 396 -10.41 10.52 5.58
C SER A 396 -10.51 11.38 4.32
N TYR A 397 -11.18 10.86 3.29
CA TYR A 397 -11.45 11.56 2.02
C TYR A 397 -12.96 11.56 1.72
N PRO A 398 -13.74 12.53 2.27
CA PRO A 398 -15.20 12.53 2.19
C PRO A 398 -15.80 12.63 0.78
N GLU A 399 -15.07 13.18 -0.19
CA GLU A 399 -15.54 13.27 -1.59
C GLU A 399 -15.21 12.00 -2.41
N ALA A 400 -14.19 11.24 -2.01
CA ALA A 400 -13.88 9.92 -2.57
C ALA A 400 -14.62 8.76 -1.86
N GLY A 401 -15.15 9.02 -0.67
CA GLY A 401 -15.89 8.07 0.16
C GLY A 401 -15.02 7.15 1.03
N ASN A 402 -13.75 7.48 1.27
CA ASN A 402 -12.82 6.58 1.98
C ASN A 402 -12.51 7.05 3.41
N LEU A 403 -12.90 6.27 4.40
CA LEU A 403 -12.50 6.42 5.81
C LEU A 403 -11.69 5.19 6.22
N VAL A 404 -10.38 5.34 6.38
CA VAL A 404 -9.44 4.23 6.61
C VAL A 404 -8.67 4.42 7.91
N PHE A 405 -8.82 3.47 8.82
CA PHE A 405 -8.08 3.35 10.08
C PHE A 405 -6.90 2.40 9.88
N ARG A 406 -5.72 2.72 10.41
CA ARG A 406 -4.51 1.88 10.33
C ARG A 406 -3.71 1.87 11.62
N SER A 407 -2.96 0.79 11.84
CA SER A 407 -1.93 0.71 12.89
C SER A 407 -0.82 -0.29 12.52
N GLY A 408 0.30 -0.24 13.26
CA GLY A 408 1.48 -1.04 12.96
C GLY A 408 2.25 -0.55 11.72
N ASN A 409 3.24 -1.34 11.27
CA ASN A 409 4.11 -1.00 10.14
C ASN A 409 4.24 -2.18 9.17
N GLY A 410 4.29 -1.89 7.87
CA GLY A 410 4.40 -2.89 6.81
C GLY A 410 3.18 -3.78 6.66
N PHE A 411 3.32 -4.87 5.88
CA PHE A 411 2.19 -5.75 5.51
C PHE A 411 1.51 -6.48 6.68
N ALA A 412 2.11 -6.53 7.86
CA ALA A 412 1.47 -7.09 9.06
C ALA A 412 0.54 -6.09 9.78
N GLY A 413 0.52 -4.82 9.36
CA GLY A 413 -0.31 -3.77 9.96
C GLY A 413 -1.81 -4.05 9.91
N ASN A 414 -2.54 -3.42 10.83
CA ASN A 414 -4.00 -3.48 10.86
C ASN A 414 -4.59 -2.38 9.96
N TYR A 415 -5.72 -2.68 9.34
CA TYR A 415 -6.42 -1.82 8.40
C TYR A 415 -7.93 -2.10 8.53
N LEU A 416 -8.72 -1.04 8.70
CA LEU A 416 -10.18 -1.07 8.58
C LEU A 416 -10.60 0.08 7.67
N HIS A 417 -11.32 -0.23 6.60
CA HIS A 417 -11.87 0.76 5.68
C HIS A 417 -13.38 0.74 5.80
N VAL A 418 -14.00 1.87 6.15
CA VAL A 418 -15.46 2.06 6.14
C VAL A 418 -15.81 2.93 4.92
N TYR A 419 -16.72 2.46 4.07
CA TYR A 419 -17.01 3.10 2.79
C TYR A 419 -18.21 4.06 2.88
N GLY A 420 -18.07 5.26 2.31
CA GLY A 420 -18.95 6.41 2.56
C GLY A 420 -19.07 7.35 1.36
N LYS A 421 -19.45 6.79 0.20
CA LYS A 421 -19.47 7.45 -1.12
C LYS A 421 -20.71 8.33 -1.34
N LYS A 422 -20.51 9.50 -1.96
CA LYS A 422 -21.55 10.50 -2.31
C LYS A 422 -21.16 11.29 -3.56
N GLY A 423 -22.00 12.26 -3.92
CA GLY A 423 -21.68 13.31 -4.90
C GLY A 423 -21.34 12.74 -6.28
N LEU A 424 -20.43 13.40 -7.00
CA LEU A 424 -20.06 13.01 -8.37
C LEU A 424 -19.41 11.62 -8.43
N ALA A 425 -18.64 11.24 -7.40
CA ALA A 425 -18.07 9.90 -7.30
C ALA A 425 -19.17 8.82 -7.30
N LEU A 426 -20.27 9.06 -6.57
CA LEU A 426 -21.43 8.15 -6.58
C LEU A 426 -22.22 8.22 -7.89
N THR A 427 -22.56 9.41 -8.37
CA THR A 427 -23.50 9.58 -9.50
C THR A 427 -22.90 9.22 -10.86
N ASN A 428 -21.59 9.35 -11.04
CA ASN A 428 -20.93 9.26 -12.35
C ASN A 428 -20.21 7.91 -12.57
N SER A 429 -20.47 6.92 -11.73
CA SER A 429 -19.83 5.59 -11.74
C SER A 429 -20.10 4.72 -12.98
N GLY A 430 -20.91 5.17 -13.93
CA GLY A 430 -21.25 4.43 -15.14
C GLY A 430 -22.06 3.15 -14.91
N GLY A 431 -22.52 2.90 -13.67
CA GLY A 431 -23.18 1.66 -13.26
C GLY A 431 -22.26 0.66 -12.55
N HIS A 432 -20.98 0.98 -12.33
CA HIS A 432 -20.03 0.13 -11.61
C HIS A 432 -20.20 0.15 -10.08
N ASN A 433 -21.14 0.93 -9.53
CA ASN A 433 -21.43 0.93 -8.09
C ASN A 433 -21.96 -0.42 -7.59
N HIS A 434 -21.55 -0.81 -6.39
CA HIS A 434 -22.17 -1.86 -5.57
C HIS A 434 -23.28 -1.28 -4.69
N GLY A 435 -24.09 -2.14 -4.07
CA GLY A 435 -25.08 -1.71 -3.07
C GLY A 435 -24.45 -1.57 -1.68
N ASP A 436 -23.34 -0.84 -1.56
CA ASP A 436 -22.39 -0.96 -0.44
C ASP A 436 -22.35 0.25 0.51
N ALA A 437 -23.26 1.22 0.38
CA ALA A 437 -23.29 2.42 1.21
C ALA A 437 -23.19 2.18 2.73
N GLY A 438 -22.01 2.45 3.30
CA GLY A 438 -21.70 2.23 4.72
C GLY A 438 -21.00 0.90 5.03
N SER A 439 -20.59 0.11 4.03
CA SER A 439 -19.86 -1.16 4.21
C SER A 439 -18.51 -0.96 4.92
N PHE A 440 -17.85 -2.08 5.26
CA PHE A 440 -16.44 -2.04 5.63
C PHE A 440 -15.69 -3.31 5.21
N THR A 441 -14.36 -3.21 5.13
CA THR A 441 -13.45 -4.35 5.03
C THR A 441 -12.28 -4.22 6.02
N LEU A 442 -11.85 -5.35 6.59
CA LEU A 442 -10.85 -5.42 7.66
C LEU A 442 -9.72 -6.37 7.26
N TYR A 443 -8.49 -5.89 7.38
CA TYR A 443 -7.25 -6.61 7.15
C TYR A 443 -6.34 -6.48 8.36
N SER A 444 -5.63 -7.55 8.74
CA SER A 444 -4.73 -7.56 9.90
C SER A 444 -3.74 -8.72 9.82
N GLN A 445 -2.52 -8.53 10.36
CA GLN A 445 -1.47 -9.55 10.46
C GLN A 445 -1.17 -10.25 9.11
N GLY A 446 -1.29 -9.50 8.01
CA GLY A 446 -1.04 -10.00 6.66
C GLY A 446 -2.22 -10.71 5.99
N GLN A 447 -3.41 -10.79 6.61
CA GLN A 447 -4.59 -11.47 6.07
C GLN A 447 -5.76 -10.50 5.89
N LEU A 448 -6.55 -10.71 4.83
CA LEU A 448 -7.88 -10.12 4.71
C LEU A 448 -8.86 -10.95 5.54
N LEU A 449 -9.62 -10.31 6.44
CA LEU A 449 -10.40 -11.01 7.46
C LEU A 449 -11.91 -10.71 7.40
N ALA A 450 -12.29 -9.45 7.16
CA ALA A 450 -13.67 -9.08 6.80
C ALA A 450 -13.72 -8.72 5.30
N LEU A 451 -14.53 -9.45 4.55
CA LEU A 451 -14.61 -9.37 3.10
C LEU A 451 -15.53 -8.23 2.66
N ASP A 452 -15.12 -7.51 1.62
CA ASP A 452 -16.09 -6.87 0.72
C ASP A 452 -16.37 -7.84 -0.44
N ALA A 453 -17.39 -7.59 -1.27
CA ALA A 453 -17.93 -8.57 -2.20
C ALA A 453 -16.97 -8.96 -3.34
N GLY A 454 -16.02 -8.09 -3.71
CA GLY A 454 -15.14 -8.32 -4.85
C GLY A 454 -15.86 -8.29 -6.20
N TYR A 455 -15.16 -8.60 -7.29
CA TYR A 455 -15.68 -8.43 -8.64
C TYR A 455 -15.44 -9.64 -9.55
N LEU A 456 -16.42 -9.95 -10.40
CA LEU A 456 -16.35 -11.07 -11.33
C LEU A 456 -16.05 -10.59 -12.76
N ASN A 457 -17.06 -10.01 -13.38
CA ASN A 457 -17.02 -9.22 -14.60
C ASN A 457 -18.39 -8.55 -14.77
N TYR A 458 -18.50 -7.58 -15.66
CA TYR A 458 -19.70 -6.73 -15.76
C TYR A 458 -21.01 -7.52 -16.00
N ASN A 459 -20.96 -8.66 -16.70
CA ASN A 459 -22.14 -9.51 -16.93
C ASN A 459 -22.51 -10.41 -15.74
N ARG A 460 -21.57 -10.59 -14.79
CA ARG A 460 -21.72 -11.42 -13.57
C ARG A 460 -21.75 -10.62 -12.27
N ARG A 461 -21.55 -9.30 -12.31
CA ARG A 461 -21.47 -8.42 -11.12
C ARG A 461 -22.68 -8.54 -10.18
N GLY A 462 -23.87 -8.82 -10.72
CA GLY A 462 -25.09 -9.08 -9.95
C GLY A 462 -25.09 -10.37 -9.12
N GLU A 463 -24.07 -11.24 -9.23
CA GLU A 463 -23.85 -12.36 -8.31
C GLU A 463 -23.22 -11.89 -6.98
N VAL A 464 -22.44 -10.80 -7.02
CA VAL A 464 -21.63 -10.29 -5.89
C VAL A 464 -22.11 -8.94 -5.35
N GLY A 465 -22.28 -7.90 -6.17
CA GLY A 465 -22.44 -6.51 -5.70
C GLY A 465 -23.80 -6.10 -5.11
N ASN A 466 -24.61 -7.05 -4.64
CA ASN A 466 -25.85 -6.76 -3.92
C ASN A 466 -25.55 -6.55 -2.43
N ALA A 467 -26.28 -5.63 -1.77
CA ALA A 467 -26.11 -5.30 -0.36
C ALA A 467 -26.06 -6.49 0.62
N THR A 468 -26.62 -7.65 0.25
CA THR A 468 -26.59 -8.90 1.02
C THR A 468 -25.23 -9.63 1.03
N ASN A 469 -24.21 -9.12 0.32
CA ASN A 469 -22.82 -9.59 0.35
C ASN A 469 -21.83 -8.53 0.90
N HIS A 470 -22.33 -7.45 1.52
CA HIS A 470 -21.51 -6.36 2.05
C HIS A 470 -21.70 -6.19 3.57
N ASN A 471 -20.65 -5.78 4.28
CA ASN A 471 -20.67 -5.61 5.75
C ASN A 471 -21.44 -4.36 6.19
N LEU A 472 -22.76 -4.31 5.99
CA LEU A 472 -23.65 -3.17 6.30
C LEU A 472 -24.78 -3.57 7.26
N VAL A 473 -25.88 -2.81 7.30
CA VAL A 473 -27.08 -3.17 8.05
C VAL A 473 -28.28 -3.26 7.11
N LEU A 474 -28.89 -4.44 7.00
CA LEU A 474 -30.11 -4.62 6.22
C LEU A 474 -31.34 -4.11 6.99
N VAL A 475 -32.28 -3.53 6.27
CA VAL A 475 -33.61 -3.11 6.73
C VAL A 475 -34.64 -4.02 6.07
N ASP A 476 -35.35 -4.82 6.87
CA ASP A 476 -36.26 -5.89 6.42
C ASP A 476 -35.65 -6.84 5.39
N GLY A 477 -34.34 -7.09 5.50
CA GLY A 477 -33.56 -7.94 4.60
C GLY A 477 -33.04 -7.25 3.33
N ALA A 478 -33.27 -5.94 3.15
CA ALA A 478 -32.80 -5.16 2.01
C ALA A 478 -31.82 -4.04 2.42
N GLY A 479 -30.84 -3.76 1.56
CA GLY A 479 -29.99 -2.58 1.64
C GLY A 479 -30.14 -1.70 0.39
N PRO A 480 -29.10 -0.92 0.02
CA PRO A 480 -29.06 -0.20 -1.26
C PRO A 480 -29.13 -1.14 -2.47
N LEU A 481 -29.44 -0.57 -3.64
CA LEU A 481 -29.51 -1.31 -4.91
C LEU A 481 -28.22 -1.16 -5.70
N ILE A 482 -27.76 -2.26 -6.31
CA ILE A 482 -26.59 -2.29 -7.19
C ILE A 482 -26.75 -1.35 -8.41
N GLY A 483 -25.66 -0.69 -8.82
CA GLY A 483 -25.66 0.24 -9.96
C GLY A 483 -26.05 -0.40 -11.30
N THR A 484 -26.61 0.41 -12.19
CA THR A 484 -26.91 0.05 -13.59
C THR A 484 -26.31 1.08 -14.54
N SER A 485 -26.13 0.74 -15.81
CA SER A 485 -25.56 1.64 -16.83
C SER A 485 -26.34 2.96 -17.07
N SER A 486 -27.52 3.10 -16.46
CA SER A 486 -28.35 4.31 -16.48
C SER A 486 -28.44 5.06 -15.15
N ALA A 487 -28.03 4.45 -14.02
CA ALA A 487 -28.23 5.04 -12.69
C ALA A 487 -27.30 4.43 -11.62
N ALA A 488 -26.89 5.28 -10.67
CA ALA A 488 -26.02 4.90 -9.55
C ALA A 488 -26.65 3.87 -8.60
N ASN A 489 -27.97 3.94 -8.40
CA ASN A 489 -28.88 3.11 -7.56
C ASN A 489 -28.55 2.97 -6.06
N ASP A 490 -27.28 3.04 -5.69
CA ASP A 490 -26.77 3.00 -4.32
C ASP A 490 -27.09 4.28 -3.54
N ALA A 491 -27.02 4.20 -2.20
CA ALA A 491 -27.42 5.26 -1.29
C ALA A 491 -26.26 6.21 -0.96
N ALA A 492 -26.51 7.52 -0.96
CA ALA A 492 -25.49 8.50 -0.61
C ALA A 492 -25.06 8.38 0.86
N ALA A 493 -23.86 7.84 1.08
CA ALA A 493 -23.20 7.78 2.37
C ALA A 493 -22.22 8.96 2.53
N THR A 494 -22.08 9.51 3.73
CA THR A 494 -21.25 10.70 3.99
C THR A 494 -20.35 10.49 5.20
N ILE A 495 -19.04 10.62 5.00
CA ILE A 495 -18.05 10.63 6.08
C ILE A 495 -18.18 11.93 6.90
N GLN A 496 -18.25 11.80 8.23
CA GLN A 496 -18.41 12.91 9.17
C GLN A 496 -17.52 12.75 10.41
N HIS A 497 -17.24 13.89 11.06
CA HIS A 497 -16.55 13.99 12.36
C HIS A 497 -15.25 13.17 12.56
N PRO A 498 -14.35 13.01 11.55
CA PRO A 498 -13.10 12.27 11.73
C PRO A 498 -12.13 13.02 12.66
N PHE A 499 -11.47 12.30 13.56
CA PHE A 499 -10.31 12.80 14.32
C PHE A 499 -9.43 11.63 14.80
N GLN A 500 -8.19 11.92 15.18
CA GLN A 500 -7.28 10.94 15.79
C GLN A 500 -6.48 11.58 16.93
N THR A 501 -6.21 10.78 17.95
CA THR A 501 -5.19 10.98 18.98
C THR A 501 -4.18 9.84 18.87
N SER A 502 -3.07 9.89 19.61
CA SER A 502 -1.96 8.91 19.55
C SER A 502 -2.41 7.44 19.74
N GLY A 503 -3.36 7.18 20.64
CA GLY A 503 -3.87 5.84 20.98
C GLY A 503 -5.31 5.57 20.54
N LEU A 504 -5.96 6.46 19.80
CA LEU A 504 -7.39 6.33 19.42
C LEU A 504 -7.68 7.05 18.11
N SER A 505 -8.47 6.45 17.22
CA SER A 505 -8.92 7.10 15.97
C SER A 505 -10.40 6.91 15.75
N TYR A 506 -11.10 7.96 15.31
CA TYR A 506 -12.56 7.99 15.20
C TYR A 506 -13.04 8.54 13.85
N GLY A 507 -14.20 8.07 13.41
CA GLY A 507 -14.97 8.69 12.34
C GLY A 507 -16.39 8.12 12.22
N GLU A 508 -17.24 8.84 11.49
CA GLU A 508 -18.64 8.49 11.28
C GLU A 508 -18.95 8.37 9.79
N VAL A 509 -19.86 7.47 9.42
CA VAL A 509 -20.46 7.38 8.07
C VAL A 509 -21.97 7.37 8.22
N ALA A 510 -22.64 8.41 7.71
CA ALA A 510 -24.09 8.55 7.75
C ALA A 510 -24.70 8.28 6.36
N THR A 511 -25.73 7.43 6.31
CA THR A 511 -26.46 7.02 5.10
C THR A 511 -27.97 6.88 5.40
N ALA A 512 -28.78 6.71 4.35
CA ALA A 512 -30.20 6.42 4.49
C ALA A 512 -30.73 5.60 3.31
N TYR A 513 -31.43 4.50 3.60
CA TYR A 513 -32.09 3.63 2.62
C TYR A 513 -33.25 2.89 3.28
N SER A 514 -34.17 2.36 2.46
CA SER A 514 -35.32 1.55 2.91
C SER A 514 -36.21 2.18 4.01
N GLY A 515 -36.21 3.52 4.11
CA GLY A 515 -36.98 4.27 5.12
C GLY A 515 -36.26 4.50 6.47
N ALA A 516 -35.04 3.99 6.62
CA ALA A 516 -34.21 4.19 7.81
C ALA A 516 -33.04 5.16 7.53
N SER A 517 -32.67 5.94 8.55
CA SER A 517 -31.38 6.63 8.63
C SER A 517 -30.44 5.82 9.52
N ILE A 518 -29.21 5.62 9.04
CA ILE A 518 -28.17 4.80 9.67
C ILE A 518 -26.90 5.63 9.77
N THR A 519 -26.36 5.80 10.98
CA THR A 519 -25.05 6.41 11.21
C THR A 519 -24.12 5.43 11.88
N ARG A 520 -23.19 4.89 11.08
CA ARG A 520 -22.09 4.03 11.53
C ARG A 520 -21.02 4.89 12.18
N LYS A 521 -20.65 4.59 13.42
CA LYS A 521 -19.58 5.28 14.16
C LYS A 521 -18.50 4.25 14.45
N THR A 522 -17.24 4.57 14.15
CA THR A 522 -16.13 3.63 14.24
C THR A 522 -15.00 4.23 15.05
N LEU A 523 -14.50 3.46 16.00
CA LEU A 523 -13.42 3.80 16.92
C LEU A 523 -12.34 2.71 16.82
N SER A 524 -11.14 3.06 16.37
CA SER A 524 -9.96 2.18 16.54
C SER A 524 -9.35 2.46 17.91
N VAL A 525 -9.17 1.41 18.70
CA VAL A 525 -8.68 1.47 20.09
C VAL A 525 -7.25 0.93 20.13
N ARG A 526 -6.29 1.80 20.47
CA ARG A 526 -4.83 1.54 20.55
C ARG A 526 -4.21 0.95 19.28
N GLY A 527 -4.94 0.98 18.17
CA GLY A 527 -4.62 0.21 16.97
C GLY A 527 -4.74 -1.32 17.12
N GLU A 528 -5.19 -1.82 18.28
CA GLU A 528 -5.33 -3.25 18.58
C GLU A 528 -6.62 -3.82 17.96
N TYR A 529 -7.73 -3.10 18.13
CA TYR A 529 -9.05 -3.55 17.71
C TYR A 529 -9.97 -2.37 17.36
N TYR A 530 -11.22 -2.68 16.97
CA TYR A 530 -12.20 -1.66 16.59
C TYR A 530 -13.53 -1.85 17.34
N LEU A 531 -14.08 -0.75 17.84
CA LEU A 531 -15.49 -0.65 18.25
C LEU A 531 -16.28 0.00 17.12
N MET A 532 -17.41 -0.60 16.77
CA MET A 532 -18.32 -0.08 15.73
C MET A 532 -19.74 -0.03 16.29
N THR A 533 -20.43 1.08 16.10
CA THR A 533 -21.82 1.24 16.52
C THR A 533 -22.67 1.89 15.47
N ASP A 534 -23.79 1.24 15.13
CA ASP A 534 -24.74 1.69 14.13
C ASP A 534 -25.95 2.30 14.80
N PHE A 535 -26.07 3.63 14.69
CA PHE A 535 -27.21 4.40 15.19
C PHE A 535 -28.29 4.41 14.13
N ILE A 536 -29.42 3.75 14.39
CA ILE A 536 -30.49 3.52 13.42
C ILE A 536 -31.77 4.17 13.91
N SER A 537 -32.47 4.89 13.04
CA SER A 537 -33.82 5.41 13.28
C SER A 537 -34.68 5.40 12.02
N ALA A 538 -35.96 5.10 12.17
CA ALA A 538 -36.96 5.04 11.10
C ALA A 538 -38.33 5.54 11.59
N ALA A 539 -39.21 5.90 10.66
CA ALA A 539 -40.55 6.42 10.99
C ALA A 539 -41.54 5.34 11.49
N ALA A 540 -41.26 4.07 11.19
CA ALA A 540 -42.04 2.90 11.59
C ALA A 540 -41.12 1.82 12.17
N PRO A 541 -41.66 0.78 12.85
CA PRO A 541 -40.87 -0.38 13.23
C PRO A 541 -40.42 -1.20 12.02
N HIS A 542 -39.15 -1.58 12.00
CA HIS A 542 -38.55 -2.48 11.00
C HIS A 542 -37.78 -3.62 11.70
N ASN A 543 -37.35 -4.59 10.92
CA ASN A 543 -36.33 -5.56 11.33
C ASN A 543 -34.97 -5.10 10.81
N PHE A 544 -34.01 -4.86 11.71
CA PHE A 544 -32.65 -4.51 11.34
C PHE A 544 -31.72 -5.70 11.52
N THR A 545 -30.91 -6.01 10.52
CA THR A 545 -29.91 -7.09 10.58
C THR A 545 -28.53 -6.51 10.31
N TRP A 546 -27.70 -6.43 11.34
CA TRP A 546 -26.27 -6.15 11.21
C TRP A 546 -25.59 -7.42 10.70
N GLN A 547 -24.73 -7.32 9.68
CA GLN A 547 -24.08 -8.48 9.08
C GLN A 547 -22.58 -8.32 8.92
N LEU A 548 -21.86 -9.44 9.07
CA LEU A 548 -20.44 -9.55 8.82
C LEU A 548 -20.11 -10.80 8.00
N HIS A 549 -19.54 -10.57 6.83
CA HIS A 549 -18.91 -11.51 5.94
C HIS A 549 -17.41 -11.59 6.27
N GLY A 550 -16.97 -12.72 6.80
CA GLY A 550 -15.56 -12.95 7.09
C GLY A 550 -14.94 -14.02 6.19
N PHE A 551 -13.61 -14.04 6.09
CA PHE A 551 -12.88 -14.98 5.25
C PHE A 551 -12.87 -16.39 5.88
N GLY A 552 -13.94 -17.15 5.64
CA GLY A 552 -13.99 -18.59 5.92
C GLY A 552 -15.37 -19.24 5.81
N LEU A 553 -15.39 -20.57 5.99
CA LEU A 553 -16.58 -21.42 6.00
C LEU A 553 -16.60 -22.33 7.23
N GLU A 554 -17.79 -22.73 7.69
CA GLU A 554 -17.97 -23.67 8.83
C GLU A 554 -17.14 -24.96 8.70
N ASN A 555 -17.04 -25.48 7.49
CA ASN A 555 -16.32 -26.71 7.15
C ASN A 555 -15.10 -26.42 6.24
N GLY A 556 -14.54 -25.21 6.34
CA GLY A 556 -13.39 -24.76 5.57
C GLY A 556 -12.05 -25.36 6.04
N THR A 557 -10.98 -24.99 5.35
CA THR A 557 -9.59 -25.33 5.72
C THR A 557 -8.82 -24.06 6.10
N SER A 558 -7.64 -24.19 6.71
CA SER A 558 -6.79 -23.01 7.06
C SER A 558 -6.53 -22.09 5.86
N ALA A 559 -6.39 -22.67 4.66
CA ALA A 559 -6.16 -21.94 3.41
C ALA A 559 -7.44 -21.30 2.83
N GLN A 560 -8.61 -21.94 2.96
CA GLN A 560 -9.91 -21.37 2.55
C GLN A 560 -10.52 -20.43 3.61
N GLY A 561 -9.98 -20.45 4.82
CA GLY A 561 -10.58 -19.86 6.00
C GLY A 561 -11.64 -20.75 6.65
N THR A 562 -11.69 -20.77 7.98
CA THR A 562 -12.74 -21.43 8.77
C THR A 562 -13.69 -20.40 9.41
N PHE A 563 -14.88 -20.85 9.81
CA PHE A 563 -15.82 -20.09 10.64
C PHE A 563 -16.36 -20.93 11.80
N THR A 564 -16.54 -20.33 12.96
CA THR A 564 -17.30 -20.88 14.10
C THR A 564 -18.08 -19.77 14.79
N ASP A 565 -19.34 -20.04 15.16
CA ASP A 565 -20.14 -19.15 15.99
C ASP A 565 -20.27 -19.67 17.43
N ASN A 566 -20.45 -18.74 18.36
CA ASN A 566 -20.85 -19.00 19.73
C ASN A 566 -21.95 -17.99 20.11
N ALA A 567 -23.15 -18.24 19.56
CA ALA A 567 -24.34 -17.41 19.77
C ALA A 567 -24.71 -17.21 21.25
N ALA A 568 -24.32 -18.13 22.14
CA ALA A 568 -24.53 -18.01 23.59
C ALA A 568 -23.64 -16.91 24.23
N ASN A 569 -22.45 -16.67 23.69
CA ASN A 569 -21.58 -15.56 24.08
C ASN A 569 -21.76 -14.30 23.22
N HIS A 570 -22.56 -14.38 22.14
CA HIS A 570 -22.73 -13.34 21.11
C HIS A 570 -21.56 -13.20 20.12
N GLU A 571 -20.79 -14.28 19.90
CA GLU A 571 -19.55 -14.26 19.11
C GLU A 571 -19.73 -14.94 17.73
N GLY A 572 -19.15 -14.34 16.69
CA GLY A 572 -18.82 -15.00 15.41
C GLY A 572 -17.32 -14.91 15.15
N ILE A 573 -16.67 -16.01 14.75
CA ILE A 573 -15.22 -16.12 14.66
C ILE A 573 -14.81 -16.73 13.32
N TRP A 574 -13.93 -16.05 12.58
CA TRP A 574 -13.28 -16.56 11.38
C TRP A 574 -11.78 -16.78 11.63
N GLN A 575 -11.14 -17.69 10.87
CA GLN A 575 -9.69 -17.89 10.91
C GLN A 575 -9.11 -18.23 9.53
N LYS A 576 -8.15 -17.44 9.06
CA LYS A 576 -7.42 -17.61 7.79
C LYS A 576 -5.92 -17.68 8.06
N ASN A 577 -5.25 -18.74 7.61
CA ASN A 577 -3.78 -18.89 7.70
C ASN A 577 -3.17 -18.58 9.09
N GLY A 578 -3.88 -18.93 10.18
CA GLY A 578 -3.45 -18.70 11.57
C GLY A 578 -3.78 -17.34 12.18
N VAL A 579 -4.37 -16.41 11.41
CA VAL A 579 -4.93 -15.15 11.91
C VAL A 579 -6.45 -15.31 12.05
N SER A 580 -7.02 -14.80 13.14
CA SER A 580 -8.46 -14.82 13.42
C SER A 580 -9.06 -13.43 13.49
N LEU A 581 -10.36 -13.35 13.18
CA LEU A 581 -11.23 -12.21 13.49
C LEU A 581 -12.41 -12.73 14.31
N LYS A 582 -12.56 -12.22 15.53
CA LYS A 582 -13.78 -12.37 16.33
C LYS A 582 -14.61 -11.10 16.22
N ALA A 583 -15.90 -11.24 15.96
CA ALA A 583 -16.89 -10.19 16.16
C ALA A 583 -17.77 -10.54 17.36
N HIS A 584 -17.81 -9.66 18.35
CA HIS A 584 -18.72 -9.72 19.50
C HIS A 584 -19.75 -8.61 19.35
N VAL A 585 -21.05 -8.93 19.27
CA VAL A 585 -22.07 -7.94 18.90
C VAL A 585 -23.25 -7.94 19.88
N THR A 586 -23.76 -6.75 20.20
CA THR A 586 -24.98 -6.55 20.99
C THR A 586 -25.80 -5.38 20.43
N ALA A 587 -26.99 -5.15 20.98
CA ALA A 587 -27.86 -4.04 20.58
C ALA A 587 -28.65 -3.46 21.77
N THR A 588 -29.31 -2.31 21.56
CA THR A 588 -30.11 -1.62 22.58
C THR A 588 -31.21 -2.54 23.12
N ASN A 589 -31.24 -2.80 24.43
CA ASN A 589 -32.11 -3.83 25.03
C ASN A 589 -31.91 -5.24 24.41
N GLY A 590 -30.65 -5.63 24.16
CA GLY A 590 -30.27 -6.93 23.58
C GLY A 590 -30.65 -7.10 22.11
N VAL A 591 -30.26 -8.24 21.51
CA VAL A 591 -30.65 -8.63 20.14
C VAL A 591 -31.88 -9.55 20.17
N SER A 592 -32.53 -9.74 19.02
CA SER A 592 -33.62 -10.71 18.85
C SER A 592 -33.12 -12.12 18.52
N SER A 593 -32.05 -12.24 17.71
CA SER A 593 -31.39 -13.51 17.43
C SER A 593 -30.01 -13.33 16.77
N TYR A 594 -29.13 -14.30 16.98
CA TYR A 594 -27.96 -14.55 16.14
C TYR A 594 -28.32 -15.64 15.12
N THR A 595 -28.02 -15.41 13.84
CA THR A 595 -28.19 -16.39 12.76
C THR A 595 -26.99 -16.33 11.81
N LYS A 596 -26.96 -17.20 10.81
CA LYS A 596 -25.88 -17.28 9.83
C LYS A 596 -26.41 -17.67 8.45
N THR A 597 -25.71 -17.23 7.41
CA THR A 597 -26.00 -17.54 6.00
C THR A 597 -24.68 -17.66 5.22
N THR A 598 -24.74 -17.86 3.91
CA THR A 598 -23.58 -17.86 3.02
C THR A 598 -23.71 -16.72 2.01
N GLY A 599 -22.71 -15.84 1.94
CA GLY A 599 -22.59 -14.80 0.92
C GLY A 599 -21.63 -15.22 -0.20
N ILE A 600 -21.83 -14.69 -1.41
CA ILE A 600 -20.97 -14.92 -2.58
C ILE A 600 -20.00 -13.75 -2.71
N HIS A 601 -18.71 -14.07 -2.83
CA HIS A 601 -17.62 -13.11 -2.95
C HIS A 601 -16.67 -13.53 -4.07
N GLU A 602 -15.85 -12.62 -4.56
CA GLU A 602 -14.69 -12.97 -5.39
C GLU A 602 -13.39 -12.84 -4.59
N THR A 603 -12.79 -13.98 -4.20
CA THR A 603 -11.48 -14.04 -3.55
C THR A 603 -10.36 -14.50 -4.48
N THR A 604 -10.70 -15.06 -5.64
CA THR A 604 -9.77 -15.47 -6.70
C THR A 604 -10.29 -14.96 -8.04
N TYR A 605 -9.42 -14.29 -8.84
CA TYR A 605 -9.79 -13.60 -10.08
C TYR A 605 -10.98 -14.19 -10.87
N ASN A 606 -12.11 -13.49 -10.85
CA ASN A 606 -13.38 -13.82 -11.55
C ASN A 606 -14.02 -15.19 -11.16
N GLN A 607 -13.70 -15.72 -9.98
CA GLN A 607 -14.33 -16.93 -9.42
C GLN A 607 -15.29 -16.54 -8.29
N ALA A 608 -16.46 -17.17 -8.27
CA ALA A 608 -17.46 -16.94 -7.23
C ALA A 608 -17.24 -17.95 -6.10
N GLU A 609 -16.89 -17.45 -4.92
CA GLU A 609 -16.52 -18.24 -3.74
C GLU A 609 -17.46 -17.93 -2.56
N SER A 610 -17.83 -18.99 -1.84
CA SER A 610 -18.81 -18.94 -0.76
C SER A 610 -18.13 -18.70 0.59
N HIS A 611 -18.65 -17.76 1.38
CA HIS A 611 -18.15 -17.47 2.73
C HIS A 611 -19.29 -17.33 3.74
N THR A 612 -19.08 -17.79 4.98
CA THR A 612 -20.11 -17.75 6.02
C THR A 612 -20.24 -16.34 6.58
N THR A 613 -21.49 -15.88 6.62
CA THR A 613 -21.92 -14.57 7.09
C THR A 613 -22.60 -14.69 8.45
N PHE A 614 -22.15 -13.94 9.44
CA PHE A 614 -22.82 -13.83 10.74
C PHE A 614 -23.87 -12.72 10.69
N LEU A 615 -25.09 -13.00 11.17
CA LEU A 615 -26.24 -12.11 11.13
C LEU A 615 -26.75 -11.83 12.54
N VAL A 616 -26.89 -10.56 12.88
CA VAL A 616 -27.29 -10.10 14.22
C VAL A 616 -28.57 -9.28 14.09
N ASN A 617 -29.69 -9.88 14.51
CA ASN A 617 -31.03 -9.39 14.16
C ASN A 617 -31.67 -8.64 15.33
N LYS A 618 -32.29 -7.48 15.04
CA LYS A 618 -33.13 -6.71 15.97
C LYS A 618 -34.49 -6.48 15.31
N ALA A 619 -35.49 -7.25 15.73
CA ALA A 619 -36.81 -7.29 15.12
C ALA A 619 -37.77 -6.22 15.68
N ASN A 620 -38.67 -5.72 14.82
CA ASN A 620 -39.81 -4.85 15.16
C ASN A 620 -39.47 -3.64 16.05
N VAL A 621 -38.48 -2.82 15.66
CA VAL A 621 -38.13 -1.56 16.35
C VAL A 621 -38.00 -0.40 15.36
N SER A 622 -38.38 0.81 15.78
CA SER A 622 -38.17 2.04 15.00
C SER A 622 -36.84 2.74 15.29
N GLN A 623 -36.15 2.34 16.36
CA GLN A 623 -34.84 2.86 16.74
C GLN A 623 -34.02 1.77 17.44
N THR A 624 -32.73 1.69 17.13
CA THR A 624 -31.77 0.85 17.86
C THR A 624 -30.35 1.40 17.70
N GLN A 625 -29.46 0.98 18.59
CA GLN A 625 -28.02 1.05 18.42
C GLN A 625 -27.52 -0.40 18.39
N PHE A 626 -26.78 -0.79 17.35
CA PHE A 626 -25.89 -1.96 17.46
C PHE A 626 -24.56 -1.51 18.06
N LEU A 627 -23.87 -2.39 18.80
CA LEU A 627 -22.52 -2.16 19.28
C LEU A 627 -21.72 -3.46 19.10
N ALA A 628 -20.68 -3.39 18.27
CA ALA A 628 -19.80 -4.48 17.91
C ALA A 628 -18.35 -4.20 18.34
N ALA A 629 -17.66 -5.21 18.85
CA ALA A 629 -16.21 -5.24 18.96
C ALA A 629 -15.64 -6.18 17.88
N LEU A 630 -14.81 -5.64 17.00
CA LEU A 630 -14.11 -6.38 15.93
C LEU A 630 -12.66 -6.59 16.37
N LEU A 631 -12.34 -7.83 16.71
CA LEU A 631 -11.15 -8.25 17.44
C LEU A 631 -10.27 -9.14 16.53
N PRO A 632 -9.31 -8.58 15.77
CA PRO A 632 -8.31 -9.37 15.05
C PRO A 632 -7.23 -9.88 16.01
N TYR A 633 -6.79 -11.13 15.88
CA TYR A 633 -5.72 -11.71 16.73
C TYR A 633 -5.01 -12.89 16.07
N THR A 634 -3.85 -13.27 16.62
CA THR A 634 -3.18 -14.55 16.35
C THR A 634 -3.25 -15.46 17.58
N SER A 635 -2.64 -15.06 18.70
CA SER A 635 -2.90 -15.63 20.03
C SER A 635 -2.25 -14.78 21.14
N PRO A 636 -2.87 -14.61 22.33
CA PRO A 636 -4.26 -14.95 22.66
C PRO A 636 -5.26 -13.92 22.08
N ALA A 637 -6.55 -14.22 22.14
CA ALA A 637 -7.60 -13.26 21.78
C ALA A 637 -7.88 -12.29 22.93
N LEU A 638 -8.27 -11.05 22.59
CA LEU A 638 -9.03 -10.19 23.49
C LEU A 638 -10.35 -10.87 23.88
N THR A 639 -10.79 -10.68 25.12
CA THR A 639 -12.12 -11.13 25.57
C THR A 639 -13.11 -10.00 25.43
N ALA A 640 -14.37 -10.33 25.12
CA ALA A 640 -15.47 -9.38 25.14
C ALA A 640 -16.68 -10.02 25.84
N THR A 641 -17.46 -9.20 26.55
CA THR A 641 -18.68 -9.64 27.24
C THR A 641 -19.75 -8.55 27.15
N THR A 642 -21.01 -8.96 27.00
CA THR A 642 -22.15 -8.02 26.91
C THR A 642 -22.59 -7.56 28.29
N LEU A 643 -22.80 -6.25 28.45
CA LEU A 643 -23.37 -5.68 29.67
C LEU A 643 -24.91 -5.77 29.63
N PRO A 644 -25.58 -6.25 30.69
CA PRO A 644 -27.04 -6.40 30.74
C PRO A 644 -27.73 -5.06 31.02
N LEU A 645 -27.66 -4.13 30.05
CA LEU A 645 -28.17 -2.76 30.20
C LEU A 645 -29.60 -2.60 29.65
N SER A 646 -30.38 -1.74 30.33
CA SER A 646 -31.67 -1.26 29.84
C SER A 646 -31.52 0.04 29.06
N ASN A 647 -32.24 0.17 27.95
CA ASN A 647 -32.26 1.31 27.02
C ASN A 647 -30.88 1.71 26.43
N MET A 648 -29.90 0.83 26.55
CA MET A 648 -28.54 0.98 26.03
C MET A 648 -28.07 -0.31 25.35
N ALA A 649 -27.08 -0.20 24.48
CA ALA A 649 -26.20 -1.32 24.11
C ALA A 649 -24.86 -1.13 24.83
N GLY A 650 -24.28 -2.18 25.41
CA GLY A 650 -23.01 -2.06 26.13
C GLY A 650 -22.22 -3.36 26.18
N LEU A 651 -20.89 -3.24 26.23
CA LEU A 651 -19.95 -4.35 26.37
C LEU A 651 -18.71 -3.95 27.16
N VAL A 652 -18.01 -4.95 27.68
CA VAL A 652 -16.63 -4.86 28.16
C VAL A 652 -15.73 -5.54 27.11
N THR A 653 -14.54 -5.01 26.88
CA THR A 653 -13.42 -5.72 26.23
C THR A 653 -12.25 -5.73 27.22
N ALA A 654 -11.52 -6.85 27.34
CA ALA A 654 -10.40 -6.94 28.27
C ALA A 654 -9.17 -7.62 27.66
N SER A 655 -8.01 -7.11 28.04
CA SER A 655 -6.69 -7.59 27.64
C SER A 655 -5.84 -7.97 28.86
N ALA A 656 -4.57 -8.29 28.66
CA ALA A 656 -3.60 -8.47 29.75
C ALA A 656 -3.09 -7.14 30.36
N GLN A 657 -3.57 -6.00 29.85
CA GLN A 657 -3.11 -4.65 30.23
C GLN A 657 -4.26 -3.68 30.54
N PHE A 658 -5.44 -3.85 29.93
CA PHE A 658 -6.54 -2.89 29.98
C PHE A 658 -7.91 -3.56 30.21
N THR A 659 -8.79 -2.85 30.90
CA THR A 659 -10.24 -3.13 30.95
C THR A 659 -10.98 -1.98 30.28
N ASP A 660 -11.52 -2.25 29.09
CA ASP A 660 -12.23 -1.30 28.25
C ASP A 660 -13.75 -1.48 28.40
N VAL A 661 -14.49 -0.41 28.68
CA VAL A 661 -15.96 -0.40 28.77
C VAL A 661 -16.55 0.54 27.74
N ALA A 662 -17.46 0.01 26.92
CA ALA A 662 -18.13 0.74 25.84
C ALA A 662 -19.65 0.64 25.97
N PHE A 663 -20.36 1.76 25.88
CA PHE A 663 -21.83 1.76 25.86
C PHE A 663 -22.42 2.89 25.03
N THR A 664 -23.63 2.67 24.52
CA THR A 664 -24.33 3.58 23.61
C THR A 664 -25.80 3.72 24.01
N GLN A 665 -26.34 4.92 23.77
CA GLN A 665 -27.68 5.33 24.16
C GLN A 665 -28.33 6.20 23.07
N ALA A 666 -29.65 6.10 22.94
CA ALA A 666 -30.43 6.83 21.95
C ALA A 666 -30.58 8.33 22.26
N ASP A 667 -30.67 8.67 23.56
CA ASP A 667 -30.83 10.02 24.08
C ASP A 667 -29.50 10.59 24.61
N THR A 668 -29.57 11.74 25.30
CA THR A 668 -28.41 12.32 26.01
C THR A 668 -28.72 12.63 27.48
N ILE A 669 -29.48 11.72 28.11
CA ILE A 669 -29.75 11.69 29.55
C ILE A 669 -28.56 11.03 30.27
N MET A 670 -28.27 11.44 31.50
CA MET A 670 -27.19 10.86 32.30
C MET A 670 -27.53 9.43 32.72
N GLN A 671 -26.97 8.44 32.02
CA GLN A 671 -27.11 7.01 32.34
C GLN A 671 -26.12 6.58 33.42
N THR A 672 -26.34 5.39 34.00
CA THR A 672 -25.45 4.76 34.99
C THR A 672 -25.22 3.30 34.59
N VAL A 673 -23.95 2.90 34.56
CA VAL A 673 -23.47 1.62 34.06
C VAL A 673 -22.57 0.97 35.12
N THR A 674 -22.92 -0.24 35.52
CA THR A 674 -22.09 -1.08 36.40
C THR A 674 -21.55 -2.24 35.58
N ALA A 675 -20.22 -2.36 35.51
CA ALA A 675 -19.54 -3.50 34.93
C ALA A 675 -18.87 -4.30 36.05
N ALA A 676 -19.06 -5.62 36.10
CA ALA A 676 -18.47 -6.47 37.15
C ALA A 676 -16.94 -6.56 37.09
N THR A 677 -16.32 -6.00 36.05
CA THR A 677 -14.87 -5.88 35.84
C THR A 677 -14.30 -4.54 36.31
N LEU A 678 -15.13 -3.55 36.66
CA LEU A 678 -14.69 -2.27 37.22
C LEU A 678 -15.02 -2.23 38.73
N PRO A 679 -14.16 -1.62 39.57
CA PRO A 679 -14.44 -1.43 41.00
C PRO A 679 -15.59 -0.44 41.28
N GLU A 680 -15.84 0.50 40.37
CA GLU A 680 -16.78 1.62 40.57
C GLU A 680 -17.79 1.77 39.41
N THR A 681 -18.88 2.51 39.65
CA THR A 681 -19.92 2.73 38.62
C THR A 681 -19.55 3.86 37.65
N LEU A 682 -19.70 3.62 36.35
CA LEU A 682 -19.57 4.67 35.32
C LEU A 682 -20.91 5.39 35.11
N ARG A 683 -20.86 6.70 34.86
CA ARG A 683 -22.05 7.49 34.54
C ARG A 683 -21.72 8.52 33.46
N SER A 684 -22.51 8.57 32.39
CA SER A 684 -22.26 9.43 31.22
C SER A 684 -23.57 9.93 30.62
N ASP A 685 -23.53 11.07 29.93
CA ASP A 685 -24.62 11.60 29.11
C ASP A 685 -24.28 11.64 27.60
N ALA A 686 -23.19 10.99 27.21
CA ALA A 686 -22.71 10.90 25.83
C ALA A 686 -23.43 9.76 25.08
N SER A 687 -23.86 10.02 23.84
CA SER A 687 -24.59 9.03 23.05
C SER A 687 -23.75 7.78 22.74
N PHE A 688 -22.44 7.90 22.64
CA PHE A 688 -21.49 6.77 22.70
C PHE A 688 -20.39 7.13 23.71
N THR A 689 -20.19 6.26 24.70
CA THR A 689 -19.15 6.37 25.74
C THR A 689 -18.18 5.20 25.59
N PHE A 690 -16.89 5.51 25.68
CA PHE A 690 -15.78 4.57 25.83
C PHE A 690 -14.92 5.01 27.02
N TYR A 691 -14.49 4.05 27.83
CA TYR A 691 -13.70 4.24 29.04
C TYR A 691 -12.70 3.09 29.17
N SER A 692 -11.49 3.35 29.64
CA SER A 692 -10.43 2.36 29.76
C SER A 692 -9.59 2.61 31.01
N GLU A 693 -9.45 1.59 31.85
CA GLU A 693 -8.47 1.53 32.94
C GLU A 693 -7.34 0.55 32.57
N ASP A 694 -6.13 0.83 33.06
CA ASP A 694 -5.07 -0.17 33.07
C ASP A 694 -5.23 -1.19 34.21
N ILE A 695 -4.41 -2.24 34.24
CA ILE A 695 -4.40 -3.28 35.29
C ILE A 695 -4.05 -2.77 36.71
N SER A 696 -3.67 -1.50 36.88
CA SER A 696 -3.49 -0.86 38.19
C SER A 696 -4.69 -0.02 38.65
N GLY A 697 -5.67 0.21 37.76
CA GLY A 697 -6.78 1.14 37.98
C GLY A 697 -6.42 2.61 37.70
N GLU A 698 -5.31 2.90 37.00
CA GLU A 698 -5.04 4.23 36.46
C GLU A 698 -5.82 4.44 35.15
N LEU A 699 -6.32 5.67 34.91
CA LEU A 699 -7.16 6.01 33.76
C LEU A 699 -6.35 6.03 32.46
N ALA A 700 -6.52 5.01 31.62
CA ALA A 700 -5.81 4.89 30.36
C ALA A 700 -6.42 5.77 29.25
N GLN A 701 -7.71 5.63 28.97
CA GLN A 701 -8.37 6.29 27.82
C GLN A 701 -9.87 6.59 28.08
N VAL A 702 -10.37 7.66 27.46
CA VAL A 702 -11.78 8.07 27.46
C VAL A 702 -12.16 8.60 26.08
N PHE A 703 -13.36 8.23 25.61
CA PHE A 703 -14.02 8.94 24.51
C PHE A 703 -15.52 9.14 24.78
N LEU A 704 -15.99 10.37 24.59
CA LEU A 704 -17.40 10.78 24.71
C LEU A 704 -17.89 11.37 23.39
N GLN A 705 -18.86 10.72 22.75
CA GLN A 705 -19.51 11.20 21.52
C GLN A 705 -20.73 12.07 21.88
N ASN A 706 -20.73 13.33 21.46
CA ASN A 706 -21.77 14.32 21.78
C ASN A 706 -22.06 14.50 23.29
N GLY A 707 -21.09 14.18 24.16
CA GLY A 707 -21.24 14.20 25.63
C GLY A 707 -21.00 15.58 26.27
N THR A 708 -21.44 15.71 27.52
CA THR A 708 -21.01 16.79 28.42
C THR A 708 -20.30 16.30 29.66
N THR A 709 -20.60 15.11 30.20
CA THR A 709 -20.18 14.71 31.54
C THR A 709 -19.83 13.23 31.62
N LEU A 710 -18.72 12.91 32.28
CA LEU A 710 -18.33 11.57 32.71
C LEU A 710 -18.02 11.59 34.21
N VAL A 711 -18.61 10.65 34.94
CA VAL A 711 -18.39 10.41 36.37
C VAL A 711 -18.01 8.94 36.57
N TYR A 712 -17.09 8.68 37.49
CA TYR A 712 -16.69 7.34 37.89
C TYR A 712 -16.73 7.23 39.42
N GLY A 713 -17.54 6.31 39.94
CA GLY A 713 -17.91 6.27 41.36
C GLY A 713 -18.51 7.60 41.81
N SER A 714 -17.76 8.33 42.64
CA SER A 714 -18.11 9.69 43.08
C SER A 714 -17.34 10.81 42.36
N GLU A 715 -16.31 10.50 41.57
CA GLU A 715 -15.45 11.50 40.93
C GLU A 715 -15.93 11.90 39.53
N GLN A 716 -16.12 13.21 39.31
CA GLN A 716 -16.42 13.76 37.98
C GLN A 716 -15.14 13.90 37.15
N LEU A 717 -14.73 12.80 36.49
CA LEU A 717 -13.51 12.73 35.68
C LEU A 717 -13.45 13.79 34.58
N LEU A 718 -14.58 14.03 33.89
CA LEU A 718 -14.65 15.03 32.84
C LEU A 718 -16.00 15.75 32.83
N LYS A 719 -15.99 17.05 32.59
CA LYS A 719 -17.18 17.85 32.27
C LYS A 719 -16.88 18.91 31.22
N SER A 720 -17.83 19.17 30.34
CA SER A 720 -17.77 20.19 29.29
C SER A 720 -18.93 21.18 29.43
N SER A 721 -18.63 22.45 29.14
CA SER A 721 -19.61 23.53 28.99
C SER A 721 -20.68 23.27 27.90
N ARG A 722 -20.46 22.36 26.95
CA ARG A 722 -21.41 22.00 25.88
C ARG A 722 -21.14 20.65 25.25
N ARG A 723 -22.13 20.09 24.53
CA ARG A 723 -22.02 18.81 23.82
C ARG A 723 -20.98 18.81 22.70
N ALA A 724 -19.93 18.02 22.85
CA ALA A 724 -18.87 17.84 21.86
C ALA A 724 -18.50 16.35 21.73
N ASN A 725 -17.71 15.99 20.71
CA ASN A 725 -16.93 14.77 20.75
C ASN A 725 -15.65 15.10 21.52
N ILE A 726 -15.31 14.30 22.53
CA ILE A 726 -14.22 14.57 23.47
C ILE A 726 -13.40 13.29 23.62
N SER A 727 -12.08 13.36 23.41
CA SER A 727 -11.13 12.28 23.70
C SER A 727 -10.15 12.72 24.77
N TRP A 728 -9.70 11.80 25.61
CA TRP A 728 -8.70 12.03 26.66
C TRP A 728 -7.95 10.73 26.96
N GLU A 729 -6.62 10.72 26.84
CA GLU A 729 -5.80 9.52 27.03
C GLU A 729 -4.44 9.79 27.66
N GLN A 730 -3.93 8.79 28.38
CA GLN A 730 -2.61 8.78 29.00
C GLN A 730 -1.57 8.22 28.02
N LEU A 731 -0.58 9.05 27.65
CA LEU A 731 0.52 8.67 26.75
C LEU A 731 1.66 8.00 27.50
N SER A 732 1.95 8.50 28.69
CA SER A 732 2.98 8.02 29.60
C SER A 732 2.56 8.38 31.03
N LYS A 733 3.25 7.89 32.06
CA LYS A 733 2.91 8.27 33.44
C LYS A 733 3.01 9.79 33.58
N GLY A 734 1.90 10.46 33.87
CA GLY A 734 1.86 11.92 34.02
C GLY A 734 1.92 12.74 32.72
N GLU A 735 1.80 12.13 31.54
CA GLU A 735 1.59 12.84 30.27
C GLU A 735 0.32 12.34 29.57
N PHE A 736 -0.53 13.27 29.13
CA PHE A 736 -1.82 13.00 28.51
C PHE A 736 -1.98 13.82 27.23
N GLU A 737 -2.78 13.31 26.29
CA GLU A 737 -3.37 14.12 25.22
C GLU A 737 -4.89 13.98 25.18
N GLY A 738 -5.53 14.86 24.43
CA GLY A 738 -6.97 14.82 24.21
C GLY A 738 -7.38 15.65 23.02
N TYR A 739 -8.66 15.52 22.67
CA TYR A 739 -9.30 16.23 21.58
C TYR A 739 -10.66 16.76 22.01
N VAL A 740 -11.06 17.92 21.50
CA VAL A 740 -12.43 18.42 21.59
C VAL A 740 -12.92 18.94 20.24
N SER A 741 -14.06 18.44 19.76
CA SER A 741 -14.54 18.70 18.40
C SER A 741 -15.26 20.04 18.19
N LYS A 742 -15.37 20.88 19.23
CA LYS A 742 -16.10 22.15 19.22
C LYS A 742 -15.46 23.13 20.22
N PRO A 743 -15.64 24.46 20.06
CA PRO A 743 -15.28 25.43 21.09
C PRO A 743 -15.96 25.08 22.42
N ALA A 744 -15.22 24.90 23.51
CA ALA A 744 -15.77 24.51 24.82
C ALA A 744 -14.79 24.83 25.95
N THR A 745 -15.30 25.09 27.15
CA THR A 745 -14.55 24.89 28.40
C THR A 745 -14.70 23.45 28.87
N LEU A 746 -13.58 22.76 29.05
CA LEU A 746 -13.48 21.46 29.71
C LEU A 746 -13.02 21.63 31.16
N LEU A 747 -13.57 20.80 32.04
CA LEU A 747 -13.16 20.57 33.42
C LEU A 747 -12.69 19.11 33.47
N VAL A 748 -11.43 18.87 33.82
CA VAL A 748 -10.81 17.53 33.83
C VAL A 748 -10.20 17.26 35.20
N LYS A 749 -10.48 16.08 35.77
CA LYS A 749 -9.87 15.62 37.03
C LYS A 749 -8.35 15.55 36.87
N ALA A 750 -7.63 16.16 37.81
CA ALA A 750 -6.17 16.22 37.82
C ALA A 750 -5.68 16.31 39.28
N ASP A 751 -5.10 15.23 39.82
CA ASP A 751 -4.73 15.15 41.24
C ASP A 751 -3.57 16.07 41.67
N LYS A 752 -2.81 16.59 40.71
CA LYS A 752 -1.74 17.59 40.89
C LYS A 752 -1.97 18.76 39.93
N ARG A 753 -1.31 19.89 40.20
CA ARG A 753 -1.25 20.99 39.22
C ARG A 753 -0.42 20.56 37.98
N PRO A 754 -0.91 20.76 36.75
CA PRO A 754 -0.10 20.57 35.55
C PRO A 754 1.06 21.58 35.45
N ASN A 755 2.21 21.12 34.97
CA ASN A 755 3.34 21.97 34.59
C ASN A 755 3.13 22.60 33.21
N LEU A 756 2.50 21.86 32.30
CA LEU A 756 2.23 22.28 30.93
C LEU A 756 0.79 21.92 30.54
N VAL A 757 0.09 22.88 29.93
CA VAL A 757 -1.16 22.68 29.19
C VAL A 757 -1.00 23.39 27.85
N THR A 758 -1.15 22.67 26.75
CA THR A 758 -0.98 23.19 25.38
C THR A 758 -2.07 22.67 24.46
N GLY A 759 -2.39 23.40 23.40
CA GLY A 759 -3.35 23.00 22.37
C GLY A 759 -3.53 24.12 21.37
N GLN A 760 -3.75 23.82 20.09
CA GLN A 760 -3.70 24.82 19.02
C GLN A 760 -4.70 25.98 19.24
N ASN A 761 -5.90 25.66 19.73
CA ASN A 761 -6.96 26.64 19.97
C ASN A 761 -7.28 26.83 21.47
N LEU A 762 -6.33 26.47 22.35
CA LEU A 762 -6.41 26.70 23.79
C LEU A 762 -6.30 28.21 24.08
N SER A 763 -7.39 28.81 24.56
CA SER A 763 -7.50 30.25 24.81
C SER A 763 -7.11 30.63 26.24
N SER A 764 -7.38 29.76 27.21
CA SER A 764 -6.97 29.94 28.61
C SER A 764 -7.06 28.62 29.37
N TRP A 765 -6.30 28.51 30.46
CA TRP A 765 -6.48 27.45 31.45
C TRP A 765 -6.21 27.93 32.87
N THR A 766 -6.84 27.28 33.85
CA THR A 766 -6.58 27.44 35.29
C THR A 766 -6.61 26.07 35.96
N TYR A 767 -6.06 25.98 37.17
CA TYR A 767 -6.13 24.76 37.98
C TYR A 767 -6.66 25.11 39.37
N ASP A 768 -7.77 24.47 39.76
CA ASP A 768 -8.31 24.54 41.10
C ASP A 768 -7.72 23.41 41.96
N ALA A 769 -6.93 23.80 42.96
CA ALA A 769 -6.30 22.87 43.89
C ALA A 769 -7.25 22.33 44.97
N ALA A 770 -8.38 22.98 45.23
CA ALA A 770 -9.38 22.52 46.20
C ALA A 770 -10.26 21.41 45.61
N THR A 771 -10.62 21.52 44.32
CA THR A 771 -11.41 20.51 43.59
C THR A 771 -10.58 19.59 42.70
N LYS A 772 -9.23 19.69 42.73
CA LYS A 772 -8.31 18.90 41.90
C LYS A 772 -8.73 18.87 40.41
N THR A 773 -9.05 20.05 39.87
CA THR A 773 -9.66 20.18 38.55
C THR A 773 -8.87 21.16 37.67
N LEU A 774 -8.42 20.68 36.51
CA LEU A 774 -7.98 21.52 35.40
C LEU A 774 -9.22 22.11 34.71
N ILE A 775 -9.23 23.42 34.48
CA ILE A 775 -10.23 24.11 33.66
C ILE A 775 -9.52 24.63 32.41
N ALA A 776 -9.86 24.14 31.22
CA ALA A 776 -9.23 24.51 29.94
C ALA A 776 -10.28 24.98 28.94
N THR A 777 -10.09 26.14 28.31
CA THR A 777 -11.08 26.76 27.39
C THR A 777 -10.55 26.85 25.97
N PHE A 778 -11.29 26.28 25.03
CA PHE A 778 -10.94 26.20 23.61
C PHE A 778 -11.89 27.06 22.76
N SER A 779 -11.33 27.85 21.84
CA SER A 779 -12.08 28.76 20.96
C SER A 779 -12.57 28.12 19.66
N GLN A 780 -12.03 26.97 19.30
CA GLN A 780 -12.30 26.16 18.11
C GLN A 780 -12.03 24.68 18.44
N PRO A 781 -12.35 23.71 17.54
CA PRO A 781 -11.90 22.33 17.72
C PRO A 781 -10.39 22.28 17.94
N SER A 782 -9.92 21.44 18.86
CA SER A 782 -8.50 21.41 19.23
C SER A 782 -8.08 20.05 19.77
N ASP A 783 -6.93 19.60 19.30
CA ASP A 783 -6.07 18.69 20.06
C ASP A 783 -5.41 19.48 21.20
N PHE A 784 -5.10 18.81 22.31
CA PHE A 784 -4.44 19.39 23.46
C PHE A 784 -3.60 18.35 24.23
N GLN A 785 -2.57 18.81 24.94
CA GLN A 785 -1.66 17.99 25.73
C GLN A 785 -1.51 18.54 27.15
N LEU A 786 -1.22 17.62 28.08
CA LEU A 786 -1.06 17.90 29.51
C LEU A 786 0.16 17.16 30.05
N ARG A 787 0.98 17.84 30.86
CA ARG A 787 2.14 17.22 31.53
C ARG A 787 2.22 17.65 32.98
N PHE A 788 2.38 16.67 33.87
CA PHE A 788 2.57 16.86 35.30
C PHE A 788 4.06 16.83 35.68
N ALA A 789 4.38 17.30 36.88
CA ALA A 789 5.68 17.03 37.49
C ALA A 789 5.76 15.54 37.85
N GLN A 790 6.77 14.84 37.34
CA GLN A 790 7.12 13.51 37.81
C GLN A 790 7.64 13.60 39.24
N ASP A 791 7.15 12.73 40.13
CA ASP A 791 7.90 12.42 41.35
C ASP A 791 9.13 11.59 40.94
N PRO A 792 10.30 11.73 41.59
CA PRO A 792 11.48 10.96 41.23
C PRO A 792 11.20 9.45 41.34
N LEU A 793 11.35 8.75 40.21
CA LEU A 793 11.04 7.34 40.06
C LEU A 793 11.89 6.46 41.00
N PRO A 794 11.39 5.28 41.43
CA PRO A 794 12.14 4.37 42.28
C PRO A 794 13.34 3.77 41.53
N VAL A 795 14.52 4.36 41.79
CA VAL A 795 15.79 4.18 41.08
C VAL A 795 15.81 4.83 39.70
N GLU A 796 16.73 5.77 39.50
CA GLU A 796 17.00 6.38 38.20
C GLU A 796 18.21 5.70 37.55
N LEU A 797 17.95 4.78 36.61
CA LEU A 797 18.97 4.09 35.82
C LEU A 797 19.44 5.00 34.68
N VAL A 798 20.66 5.53 34.76
CA VAL A 798 21.21 6.50 33.80
C VAL A 798 21.51 5.84 32.44
N ALA A 799 22.03 4.62 32.47
CA ALA A 799 22.27 3.80 31.28
C ALA A 799 22.52 2.34 31.68
N PHE A 800 22.17 1.42 30.79
CA PHE A 800 22.70 0.06 30.74
C PHE A 800 23.30 -0.18 29.35
N LYS A 801 24.48 -0.79 29.28
CA LYS A 801 25.24 -1.02 28.03
C LYS A 801 25.82 -2.41 28.00
N ALA A 802 25.80 -3.03 26.83
CA ALA A 802 26.49 -4.29 26.54
C ALA A 802 27.57 -4.07 25.46
N GLU A 803 28.83 -4.31 25.80
CA GLU A 803 29.99 -4.06 24.96
C GLU A 803 30.70 -5.40 24.64
N LYS A 804 30.88 -5.71 23.35
CA LYS A 804 31.66 -6.87 22.89
C LYS A 804 33.14 -6.63 23.18
N VAL A 805 33.74 -7.50 23.98
CA VAL A 805 35.17 -7.45 24.36
C VAL A 805 35.87 -8.74 23.93
N SER A 806 37.21 -8.74 23.89
CA SER A 806 38.00 -9.90 23.43
C SER A 806 37.80 -11.18 24.26
N SER A 807 37.18 -11.09 25.43
CA SER A 807 36.87 -12.19 26.35
C SER A 807 35.37 -12.54 26.45
N GLY A 808 34.48 -11.88 25.72
CA GLY A 808 33.03 -12.08 25.83
C GLY A 808 32.22 -10.78 25.72
N VAL A 809 31.27 -10.58 26.62
CA VAL A 809 30.47 -9.34 26.75
C VAL A 809 30.73 -8.68 28.09
N LYS A 810 31.11 -7.41 28.06
CA LYS A 810 31.19 -6.54 29.23
C LYS A 810 29.90 -5.75 29.34
N LEU A 811 29.14 -6.01 30.41
CA LEU A 811 27.93 -5.29 30.75
C LEU A 811 28.27 -4.20 31.76
N THR A 812 27.77 -2.98 31.57
CA THR A 812 27.94 -1.87 32.52
C THR A 812 26.63 -1.10 32.72
N TRP A 813 26.39 -0.61 33.93
CA TRP A 813 25.30 0.32 34.20
C TRP A 813 25.66 1.31 35.32
N GLN A 814 24.90 2.39 35.39
CA GLN A 814 25.02 3.40 36.42
C GLN A 814 23.63 3.85 36.89
N THR A 815 23.44 3.93 38.20
CA THR A 815 22.31 4.60 38.83
C THR A 815 22.69 6.04 39.15
N ALA A 816 21.75 6.99 39.06
CA ALA A 816 21.93 8.35 39.59
C ALA A 816 21.58 8.40 41.08
N SER A 817 20.52 7.68 41.45
CA SER A 817 20.11 7.41 42.83
C SER A 817 19.41 6.05 42.90
N GLU A 818 19.34 5.47 44.10
CA GLU A 818 18.63 4.23 44.38
C GLU A 818 17.68 4.42 45.57
N LYS A 819 16.54 3.73 45.56
CA LYS A 819 15.55 3.77 46.64
C LYS A 819 14.99 2.37 46.84
N ASN A 820 15.17 1.82 48.04
CA ASN A 820 14.83 0.45 48.42
C ASN A 820 15.35 -0.63 47.45
N ASN A 821 16.42 -0.37 46.69
CA ASN A 821 16.96 -1.29 45.69
C ASN A 821 17.66 -2.48 46.36
N ARG A 822 17.15 -3.69 46.11
CA ARG A 822 17.70 -4.94 46.64
C ARG A 822 18.80 -5.48 45.74
N SER A 823 18.53 -5.62 44.44
CA SER A 823 19.50 -6.18 43.50
C SER A 823 19.14 -5.98 42.03
N PHE A 824 20.16 -6.03 41.17
CA PHE A 824 20.04 -6.14 39.72
C PHE A 824 20.32 -7.60 39.31
N GLN A 825 19.30 -8.28 38.81
CA GLN A 825 19.44 -9.56 38.12
C GLN A 825 19.79 -9.32 36.65
N ILE A 826 20.94 -9.83 36.21
CA ILE A 826 21.39 -9.77 34.83
C ILE A 826 20.72 -10.89 34.06
N GLN A 827 19.91 -10.57 33.06
CA GLN A 827 19.23 -11.55 32.20
C GLN A 827 19.81 -11.56 30.79
N ARG A 828 19.90 -12.76 30.21
CA ARG A 828 20.35 -13.02 28.84
C ARG A 828 19.29 -13.77 28.05
N SER A 829 19.20 -13.52 26.74
CA SER A 829 18.27 -14.14 25.81
C SER A 829 18.89 -14.29 24.42
N ALA A 830 18.41 -15.24 23.62
CA ALA A 830 18.78 -15.43 22.21
C ALA A 830 17.68 -14.97 21.22
N ASP A 831 16.47 -14.71 21.71
CA ASP A 831 15.26 -14.43 20.93
C ASP A 831 14.53 -13.14 21.40
N ALA A 832 15.08 -12.44 22.40
CA ALA A 832 14.50 -11.34 23.17
C ALA A 832 13.17 -11.66 23.90
N ARG A 833 12.73 -12.92 23.92
CA ARG A 833 11.46 -13.38 24.51
C ARG A 833 11.70 -14.31 25.71
N SER A 834 12.62 -15.24 25.56
CA SER A 834 13.01 -16.26 26.53
C SER A 834 14.23 -15.76 27.32
N TRP A 835 14.03 -15.39 28.59
CA TRP A 835 15.05 -14.73 29.41
C TRP A 835 15.57 -15.63 30.55
N LYS A 836 16.88 -15.88 30.56
CA LYS A 836 17.59 -16.60 31.61
C LYS A 836 18.39 -15.62 32.47
N THR A 837 18.16 -15.60 33.79
CA THR A 837 19.06 -14.88 34.71
C THR A 837 20.43 -15.57 34.73
N ILE A 838 21.49 -14.83 34.40
CA ILE A 838 22.88 -15.32 34.32
C ILE A 838 23.76 -14.85 35.49
N GLY A 839 23.29 -13.89 36.28
CA GLY A 839 23.97 -13.39 37.48
C GLY A 839 23.14 -12.36 38.24
N GLU A 840 23.59 -11.96 39.43
CA GLU A 840 22.94 -10.94 40.26
C GLU A 840 24.00 -10.04 40.91
N LYS A 841 23.66 -8.76 41.14
CA LYS A 841 24.46 -7.78 41.90
C LYS A 841 23.57 -7.09 42.92
N ALA A 842 24.00 -7.01 44.18
CA ALA A 842 23.26 -6.28 45.22
C ALA A 842 23.19 -4.77 44.90
N GLY A 843 22.04 -4.17 45.19
CA GLY A 843 21.84 -2.71 45.20
C GLY A 843 22.43 -2.07 46.45
N GLN A 844 22.42 -0.73 46.50
CA GLN A 844 22.83 0.03 47.70
C GLN A 844 21.65 0.32 48.65
N GLY A 845 20.49 -0.30 48.45
CA GLY A 845 19.27 0.01 49.20
C GLY A 845 18.75 1.39 48.82
N THR A 846 18.97 2.38 49.69
CA THR A 846 18.55 3.78 49.46
C THR A 846 19.76 4.70 49.54
N THR A 847 20.12 5.30 48.40
CA THR A 847 21.24 6.25 48.27
C THR A 847 20.91 7.34 47.24
N SER A 848 21.27 8.58 47.54
CA SER A 848 21.23 9.70 46.57
C SER A 848 22.55 9.86 45.80
N ALA A 849 23.52 8.98 46.02
CA ALA A 849 24.80 8.98 45.31
C ALA A 849 24.78 7.99 44.14
N ALA A 850 25.29 8.44 42.99
CA ALA A 850 25.35 7.66 41.77
C ALA A 850 26.28 6.44 41.92
N THR A 851 25.79 5.24 41.60
CA THR A 851 26.54 3.99 41.77
C THR A 851 26.79 3.31 40.42
N ALA A 852 28.05 2.94 40.17
CA ALA A 852 28.47 2.30 38.92
C ALA A 852 28.70 0.80 39.11
N TYR A 853 28.18 0.00 38.17
CA TYR A 853 28.16 -1.46 38.20
C TYR A 853 28.70 -2.07 36.92
N HIS A 854 29.19 -3.31 37.02
CA HIS A 854 29.58 -4.10 35.86
C HIS A 854 29.36 -5.61 36.08
N TYR A 855 29.19 -6.31 34.97
CA TYR A 855 29.16 -7.77 34.87
C TYR A 855 29.94 -8.20 33.62
N HIS A 856 30.49 -9.41 33.61
CA HIS A 856 31.15 -9.98 32.44
C HIS A 856 30.54 -11.34 32.14
N ASP A 857 30.12 -11.55 30.90
CA ASP A 857 29.49 -12.78 30.43
C ASP A 857 30.29 -13.37 29.26
N VAL A 858 30.23 -14.70 29.12
CA VAL A 858 30.84 -15.45 28.02
C VAL A 858 29.75 -16.31 27.39
N PRO A 859 29.05 -15.81 26.36
CA PRO A 859 27.97 -16.58 25.72
C PRO A 859 28.51 -17.81 24.99
N ASP A 860 27.78 -18.91 25.16
CA ASP A 860 28.05 -20.26 24.70
C ASP A 860 27.45 -20.56 23.31
N PHE A 861 27.07 -19.51 22.57
CA PHE A 861 26.44 -19.58 21.25
C PHE A 861 26.77 -18.34 20.40
N SER A 862 26.70 -18.50 19.07
CA SER A 862 26.92 -17.43 18.08
C SER A 862 25.61 -16.77 17.63
N GLY A 863 25.69 -15.64 16.92
CA GLY A 863 24.54 -14.85 16.51
C GLY A 863 24.24 -13.67 17.44
N LEU A 864 22.96 -13.28 17.54
CA LEU A 864 22.51 -12.18 18.40
C LEU A 864 22.30 -12.64 19.85
N VAL A 865 22.91 -11.93 20.78
CA VAL A 865 22.76 -12.14 22.22
C VAL A 865 22.17 -10.88 22.85
N TYR A 866 21.01 -11.02 23.48
CA TYR A 866 20.28 -9.93 24.10
C TYR A 866 20.48 -9.95 25.62
N TYR A 867 20.65 -8.78 26.21
CA TYR A 867 20.80 -8.59 27.65
C TYR A 867 19.81 -7.55 28.17
N ARG A 868 19.35 -7.71 29.41
CA ARG A 868 18.65 -6.68 30.19
C ARG A 868 18.94 -6.85 31.66
N LEU A 869 18.76 -5.78 32.44
CA LEU A 869 18.66 -5.86 33.89
C LEU A 869 17.20 -6.07 34.28
N LYS A 870 16.97 -6.90 35.30
CA LYS A 870 15.77 -6.88 36.13
C LYS A 870 16.17 -6.34 37.49
N GLN A 871 15.76 -5.13 37.81
CA GLN A 871 15.95 -4.53 39.13
C GLN A 871 14.87 -5.08 40.07
N LEU A 872 15.24 -5.54 41.26
CA LEU A 872 14.32 -5.91 42.34
C LEU A 872 14.49 -4.93 43.50
N ASP A 873 13.38 -4.54 44.12
CA ASP A 873 13.39 -3.75 45.34
C ASP A 873 13.30 -4.65 46.60
N LEU A 874 13.23 -4.03 47.78
CA LEU A 874 13.06 -4.71 49.07
C LEU A 874 11.62 -5.19 49.33
N SER A 875 10.62 -4.66 48.61
CA SER A 875 9.20 -5.05 48.68
C SER A 875 8.94 -6.36 47.93
N GLY A 876 9.66 -6.59 46.83
CA GLY A 876 9.46 -7.68 45.87
C GLY A 876 9.06 -7.20 44.47
N ASP A 877 8.85 -5.89 44.31
CA ASP A 877 8.55 -5.25 43.04
C ASP A 877 9.78 -5.23 42.14
N PHE A 878 9.56 -5.07 40.83
CA PHE A 878 10.65 -5.05 39.86
C PHE A 878 10.38 -4.16 38.64
N SER A 879 11.48 -3.69 38.05
CA SER A 879 11.51 -3.02 36.74
C SER A 879 12.54 -3.69 35.83
N TYR A 880 12.46 -3.43 34.52
CA TYR A 880 13.46 -3.86 33.54
C TYR A 880 14.18 -2.65 32.94
N SER A 881 15.46 -2.82 32.58
CA SER A 881 16.16 -1.89 31.71
C SER A 881 15.74 -2.08 30.24
N ASP A 882 16.14 -1.14 29.39
CA ASP A 882 16.25 -1.36 27.95
C ASP A 882 17.01 -2.67 27.63
N VAL A 883 16.66 -3.29 26.51
CA VAL A 883 17.34 -4.45 25.97
C VAL A 883 18.57 -4.01 25.17
N GLN A 884 19.73 -4.56 25.50
CA GLN A 884 21.00 -4.33 24.81
C GLN A 884 21.37 -5.56 23.99
N ALA A 885 21.55 -5.40 22.68
CA ALA A 885 21.86 -6.50 21.76
C ALA A 885 23.35 -6.50 21.36
N VAL A 886 23.98 -7.68 21.35
CA VAL A 886 25.38 -7.88 20.94
C VAL A 886 25.45 -8.93 19.84
N GLN A 887 26.01 -8.56 18.70
CA GLN A 887 26.23 -9.47 17.56
C GLN A 887 27.57 -10.20 17.69
N PHE A 888 27.50 -11.51 17.85
CA PHE A 888 28.61 -12.43 17.57
C PHE A 888 28.51 -12.87 16.10
N GLU A 889 29.64 -12.88 15.39
CA GLU A 889 29.69 -13.41 14.03
C GLU A 889 29.35 -14.92 14.04
N MET A 890 28.63 -15.38 13.03
CA MET A 890 28.33 -16.80 12.88
C MET A 890 29.56 -17.53 12.34
N GLU A 891 29.87 -18.70 12.89
CA GLU A 891 30.91 -19.57 12.32
C GLU A 891 30.37 -20.20 11.03
N THR A 892 30.83 -19.70 9.89
CA THR A 892 30.36 -20.13 8.56
C THR A 892 30.99 -21.43 8.07
N ILE A 893 32.05 -21.90 8.75
CA ILE A 893 32.76 -23.16 8.46
C ILE A 893 32.80 -23.98 9.76
N THR A 894 32.21 -25.18 9.72
CA THR A 894 31.91 -25.99 10.92
C THR A 894 32.77 -27.25 11.07
N ALA A 895 33.57 -27.61 10.06
CA ALA A 895 34.55 -28.69 10.13
C ALA A 895 35.73 -28.43 9.19
N LEU A 896 36.93 -28.95 9.51
CA LEU A 896 38.10 -28.92 8.65
C LEU A 896 38.99 -30.16 8.86
N HIS A 897 39.13 -30.98 7.81
CA HIS A 897 39.95 -32.19 7.79
C HIS A 897 40.97 -32.13 6.64
N LEU A 898 42.17 -32.68 6.87
CA LEU A 898 43.27 -32.69 5.90
C LEU A 898 43.86 -34.10 5.81
N TYR A 899 43.90 -34.67 4.61
CA TYR A 899 44.46 -36.01 4.36
C TYR A 899 44.97 -36.17 2.91
N PRO A 900 45.88 -37.14 2.64
CA PRO A 900 46.66 -37.90 3.62
C PRO A 900 47.60 -36.98 4.42
N ASN A 901 48.25 -37.51 5.45
CA ASN A 901 49.32 -36.84 6.19
C ASN A 901 50.18 -37.94 6.84
N PRO A 902 51.44 -38.16 6.43
CA PRO A 902 52.24 -37.36 5.47
C PRO A 902 51.73 -37.33 4.02
N ILE A 903 52.25 -36.37 3.26
CA ILE A 903 51.87 -36.05 1.87
C ILE A 903 53.06 -36.23 0.94
N LYS A 904 52.80 -36.80 -0.24
CA LYS A 904 53.73 -36.75 -1.37
C LYS A 904 53.40 -35.54 -2.24
N ASP A 905 52.54 -35.69 -3.23
CA ASP A 905 52.40 -34.68 -4.29
C ASP A 905 51.07 -33.92 -4.27
N ARG A 906 50.08 -34.42 -3.52
CA ARG A 906 48.73 -33.86 -3.39
C ARG A 906 48.19 -33.99 -1.98
N VAL A 907 47.32 -33.07 -1.59
CA VAL A 907 46.55 -33.13 -0.35
C VAL A 907 45.09 -32.74 -0.60
N THR A 908 44.17 -33.42 0.08
CA THR A 908 42.75 -33.06 0.13
C THR A 908 42.47 -32.30 1.42
N LEU A 909 41.73 -31.19 1.29
CA LEU A 909 41.19 -30.39 2.38
C LEU A 909 39.66 -30.46 2.33
N GLU A 910 39.05 -31.15 3.29
CA GLU A 910 37.59 -31.28 3.39
C GLU A 910 37.03 -30.38 4.48
N LEU A 911 35.93 -29.68 4.19
CA LEU A 911 35.31 -28.74 5.11
C LEU A 911 33.82 -28.57 4.86
N MET A 912 33.06 -28.33 5.92
CA MET A 912 31.63 -28.02 5.85
C MET A 912 31.43 -26.50 5.92
N SER A 913 30.63 -25.94 5.02
CA SER A 913 30.33 -24.49 4.98
C SER A 913 28.83 -24.24 4.91
N ASP A 914 28.30 -23.38 5.78
CA ASP A 914 26.86 -23.13 5.90
C ASP A 914 26.33 -22.06 4.93
N VAL A 915 27.24 -21.34 4.28
CA VAL A 915 26.98 -20.37 3.20
C VAL A 915 28.05 -20.49 2.10
N PRO A 916 27.78 -20.05 0.86
CA PRO A 916 28.83 -19.87 -0.13
C PRO A 916 29.70 -18.65 0.23
N GLU A 917 31.02 -18.83 0.39
CA GLU A 917 31.94 -17.71 0.68
C GLU A 917 33.32 -17.88 0.04
N ASN A 918 34.05 -16.79 -0.15
CA ASN A 918 35.43 -16.83 -0.61
C ASN A 918 36.41 -17.03 0.55
N VAL A 919 37.28 -18.03 0.44
CA VAL A 919 38.34 -18.33 1.41
C VAL A 919 39.73 -18.22 0.78
N GLU A 920 40.73 -17.89 1.61
CA GLU A 920 42.14 -17.84 1.24
C GLU A 920 42.92 -18.95 1.97
N ILE A 921 43.51 -19.86 1.20
CA ILE A 921 44.32 -20.98 1.67
C ILE A 921 45.79 -20.62 1.49
N GLU A 922 46.57 -20.76 2.56
CA GLU A 922 47.98 -20.39 2.60
C GLU A 922 48.80 -21.46 3.32
N LEU A 923 49.86 -21.97 2.69
CA LEU A 923 50.78 -22.93 3.30
C LEU A 923 52.08 -22.23 3.71
N ARG A 924 52.53 -22.44 4.94
CA ARG A 924 53.80 -21.91 5.46
C ARG A 924 54.72 -23.02 5.96
N ASN A 925 56.02 -22.89 5.73
CA ASN A 925 57.02 -23.76 6.32
C ASN A 925 57.32 -23.38 7.79
N VAL A 926 58.17 -24.14 8.48
CA VAL A 926 58.57 -23.86 9.88
C VAL A 926 59.31 -22.52 10.09
N ALA A 927 59.87 -21.92 9.04
CA ALA A 927 60.47 -20.58 9.07
C ALA A 927 59.43 -19.47 8.82
N GLY A 928 58.13 -19.80 8.77
CA GLY A 928 57.02 -18.87 8.52
C GLY A 928 56.89 -18.41 7.07
N GLN A 929 57.74 -18.89 6.15
CA GLN A 929 57.74 -18.51 4.75
C GLN A 929 56.55 -19.14 4.02
N THR A 930 55.78 -18.33 3.30
CA THR A 930 54.65 -18.79 2.47
C THR A 930 55.16 -19.57 1.26
N ALA A 931 54.82 -20.86 1.19
CA ALA A 931 55.25 -21.79 0.15
C ALA A 931 54.18 -22.04 -0.93
N PHE A 932 52.91 -21.79 -0.60
CA PHE A 932 51.77 -21.89 -1.51
C PHE A 932 50.67 -20.94 -1.04
N LYS A 933 49.91 -20.36 -1.97
CA LYS A 933 48.76 -19.50 -1.64
C LYS A 933 47.72 -19.50 -2.77
N GLN A 934 46.46 -19.78 -2.45
CA GLN A 934 45.35 -19.83 -3.40
C GLN A 934 44.04 -19.34 -2.77
N LYS A 935 43.13 -18.78 -3.57
CA LYS A 935 41.74 -18.47 -3.16
C LYS A 935 40.76 -19.45 -3.77
N HIS A 936 39.71 -19.79 -3.04
CA HIS A 936 38.61 -20.64 -3.49
C HIS A 936 37.27 -20.02 -3.09
N LEU A 937 36.26 -20.18 -3.94
CA LEU A 937 34.86 -20.00 -3.57
C LEU A 937 34.33 -21.34 -3.05
N LEU A 938 33.81 -21.34 -1.83
CA LEU A 938 33.11 -22.47 -1.25
C LEU A 938 31.64 -22.47 -1.68
N ALA A 939 31.05 -23.67 -1.81
CA ALA A 939 29.62 -23.86 -1.88
C ALA A 939 29.03 -24.12 -0.48
N LYS A 940 27.71 -23.97 -0.32
CA LYS A 940 27.04 -24.47 0.89
C LYS A 940 27.05 -26.00 0.91
N GLY A 941 27.39 -26.59 2.05
CA GLY A 941 27.54 -28.03 2.26
C GLY A 941 29.01 -28.47 2.36
N LEU A 942 29.27 -29.74 2.06
CA LEU A 942 30.61 -30.32 2.09
C LEU A 942 31.41 -29.88 0.86
N ASN A 943 32.58 -29.30 1.10
CA ASN A 943 33.57 -28.91 0.10
C ASN A 943 34.80 -29.82 0.25
N SER A 944 35.35 -30.29 -0.87
CA SER A 944 36.56 -31.14 -0.91
C SER A 944 37.54 -30.53 -1.92
N LEU A 945 38.64 -29.97 -1.44
CA LEU A 945 39.59 -29.16 -2.22
C LEU A 945 40.91 -29.92 -2.36
N GLN A 946 41.37 -30.17 -3.59
CA GLN A 946 42.69 -30.75 -3.85
C GLN A 946 43.74 -29.66 -4.10
N LEU A 947 44.88 -29.76 -3.43
CA LEU A 947 46.03 -28.85 -3.60
C LEU A 947 47.23 -29.62 -4.16
N GLU A 948 47.80 -29.14 -5.27
CA GLU A 948 48.99 -29.72 -5.93
C GLU A 948 50.28 -29.20 -5.27
N LEU A 949 51.02 -30.09 -4.58
CA LEU A 949 52.18 -29.75 -3.75
C LEU A 949 53.49 -30.39 -4.22
N ALA A 950 53.53 -30.96 -5.43
CA ALA A 950 54.68 -31.68 -5.99
C ALA A 950 56.00 -30.88 -5.97
N GLY A 951 55.94 -29.55 -6.08
CA GLY A 951 57.11 -28.67 -6.05
C GLY A 951 57.64 -28.30 -4.64
N LEU A 952 56.99 -28.74 -3.56
CA LEU A 952 57.39 -28.34 -2.20
C LEU A 952 58.54 -29.19 -1.64
N PRO A 953 59.59 -28.59 -1.05
CA PRO A 953 60.64 -29.32 -0.33
C PRO A 953 60.09 -30.14 0.85
N ARG A 954 60.76 -31.25 1.17
CA ARG A 954 60.48 -32.09 2.34
C ARG A 954 60.52 -31.29 3.64
N GLY A 955 59.57 -31.52 4.54
CA GLY A 955 59.53 -30.83 5.83
C GLY A 955 58.13 -30.71 6.44
N PHE A 956 58.03 -29.98 7.55
CA PHE A 956 56.76 -29.64 8.19
C PHE A 956 56.18 -28.34 7.61
N TYR A 957 54.87 -28.34 7.38
CA TYR A 957 54.10 -27.20 6.90
C TYR A 957 52.84 -26.99 7.73
N PHE A 958 52.38 -25.75 7.78
CA PHE A 958 51.09 -25.35 8.33
C PHE A 958 50.18 -24.88 7.19
N VAL A 959 49.04 -25.55 6.99
CA VAL A 959 47.95 -24.97 6.19
C VAL A 959 47.18 -23.99 7.06
N THR A 960 46.91 -22.82 6.52
CA THR A 960 46.09 -21.78 7.13
C THR A 960 44.96 -21.46 6.15
N LEU A 961 43.71 -21.65 6.57
CA LEU A 961 42.52 -21.28 5.80
C LEU A 961 41.87 -20.07 6.47
N LYS A 962 41.65 -19.01 5.72
CA LYS A 962 41.05 -17.76 6.17
C LYS A 962 39.69 -17.59 5.49
N SER A 963 38.62 -17.63 6.26
CA SER A 963 37.28 -17.20 5.83
C SER A 963 37.00 -15.76 6.26
N ASN A 964 35.79 -15.27 6.01
CA ASN A 964 35.36 -13.96 6.53
C ASN A 964 35.07 -13.98 8.03
N SER A 965 34.83 -15.17 8.61
CA SER A 965 34.43 -15.39 10.01
C SER A 965 35.56 -15.93 10.91
N ARG A 966 36.48 -16.74 10.37
CA ARG A 966 37.50 -17.44 11.17
C ARG A 966 38.77 -17.77 10.38
N THR A 967 39.90 -17.79 11.07
CA THR A 967 41.12 -18.42 10.56
C THR A 967 41.31 -19.79 11.21
N TRP A 968 41.43 -20.83 10.39
CA TRP A 968 41.76 -22.19 10.77
C TRP A 968 43.20 -22.50 10.43
N GLN A 969 43.88 -23.31 11.25
CA GLN A 969 45.25 -23.77 10.97
C GLN A 969 45.45 -25.23 11.39
N THR A 970 46.13 -26.03 10.57
CA THR A 970 46.58 -27.38 10.94
C THR A 970 47.92 -27.72 10.28
N LYS A 971 48.62 -28.74 10.79
CA LYS A 971 50.00 -29.09 10.41
C LYS A 971 50.07 -30.39 9.61
N PHE A 972 50.98 -30.45 8.64
CA PHE A 972 51.27 -31.66 7.86
C PHE A 972 52.75 -31.85 7.58
N VAL A 973 53.10 -33.06 7.13
CA VAL A 973 54.47 -33.47 6.76
C VAL A 973 54.55 -33.74 5.26
N LYS A 974 55.48 -33.08 4.55
CA LYS A 974 55.82 -33.34 3.14
C LYS A 974 56.97 -34.35 3.05
N GLN A 975 56.75 -35.44 2.31
CA GLN A 975 57.73 -36.48 1.93
C GLN A 975 58.27 -36.29 0.50
#